data_AF-A0A328HP63-F1
#
_entry.id   AF-A0A328HP63-F1
#
_cell.length_a   1.000
_cell.length_b   1.000
_cell.length_c   1.000
_cell.angle_alpha   90.00
_cell.angle_beta   90.00
_cell.angle_gamma   90.00
#
_symmetry.space_group_name_H-M   'P 1'
#
loop_
_entity.id
_entity.type
_entity.pdbx_description
1 polymer ?
#
loop_
_entity_poly.entity_id
_entity_poly.type
_entity_poly.pdbx_seq_one_letter_code
_entity_poly.pdbx_strand_id
1 'polypeptide(L)'
;MDTPLTQPGPPTLPAAKAASPRRTGPARVALIGVHGFGAHHLKNLERLTRAGAVELVAVADPNPPSPGALPDSTAVHPDLQSLLAGEHGLDVVIVATPIQTHAPLALATLASGADLYLEKPPVASLADFRQLQEAAEASGRSVQIGFQSLGSQALAAIDELLRDGTIGTLQGIGATGRWVRDRAYYKRSRWAGKRSMDGVDVVDGVATNPLAHAIATALRIAGARTVDDVSSVETDLYRANDIEADDTSVIRIRTSAGLPITCALTLCASESVEPYITLQGSRGTAVFHYTKDRLHVSNADGEHSLEFGRDDLTENLLEHLAEGSELTSALNDSGAFMLVLEAVRTAEPPAPLTSGYVRWEGDGEAAHAVIPGIEDALERAIGAHATFSELALPWARPADPAAATVLFDDDGGRPLAVQRTGARLNAGLSPRPYLHPVSTLGGTLVTDHLPADHPWHLGAGFALQDVNGTNFWGGRTYTRDAGAYVSRQDHGRIELLPPGSDMPNEPDVRQLRWLGTDGQPLLTEQRTASREVLGERVWRLDLGTELTAVVDVSLGSPGSNGAAGSGYGGFFWRLPACSGARIFTSDAEGEPAVHGSVAPWLAWTASFGEVPGIRSGQPATLVFSAPAESAHPWFVRCSGYPAVGSALAWDKPVALAAGESLQRSLSVWVCDGELSPAAVASLVARR
;
A
#
# COMPACT_ATOMS: atom_id res chain seq x y z
N MET A 1 -13.85 62.23 5.09
CA MET A 1 -13.89 62.12 6.57
C MET A 1 -13.26 60.78 6.88
N ASP A 2 -11.93 60.81 7.04
CA ASP A 2 -11.11 59.62 7.27
C ASP A 2 -10.99 59.40 8.77
N THR A 3 -11.46 58.25 9.24
CA THR A 3 -11.24 57.76 10.60
C THR A 3 -10.40 56.48 10.49
N PRO A 4 -9.23 56.37 11.14
CA PRO A 4 -8.36 55.21 11.00
C PRO A 4 -8.88 54.01 11.79
N LEU A 5 -8.83 52.83 11.16
CA LEU A 5 -9.05 51.52 11.75
C LEU A 5 -7.91 51.18 12.73
N THR A 6 -8.24 50.95 14.00
CA THR A 6 -7.33 50.38 15.01
C THR A 6 -7.12 48.89 14.76
N GLN A 7 -5.85 48.48 14.63
CA GLN A 7 -5.45 47.06 14.56
C GLN A 7 -5.68 46.34 15.90
N PRO A 8 -6.07 45.05 15.91
CA PRO A 8 -6.07 44.23 17.12
C PRO A 8 -4.63 43.90 17.53
N GLY A 9 -4.35 44.01 18.83
CA GLY A 9 -3.04 43.66 19.40
C GLY A 9 -2.72 42.16 19.31
N PRO A 10 -1.44 41.78 19.44
CA PRO A 10 -1.02 40.38 19.36
C PRO A 10 -1.61 39.57 20.52
N PRO A 11 -1.91 38.28 20.30
CA PRO A 11 -2.42 37.41 21.36
C PRO A 11 -1.38 37.27 22.47
N THR A 12 -1.80 37.51 23.71
CA THR A 12 -1.01 37.22 24.92
C THR A 12 -0.83 35.72 25.05
N LEU A 13 0.42 35.26 24.96
CA LEU A 13 0.81 33.89 25.27
C LEU A 13 0.46 33.57 26.74
N PRO A 14 -0.11 32.40 27.05
CA PRO A 14 -0.32 31.98 28.42
C PRO A 14 1.03 31.82 29.14
N ALA A 15 1.07 32.18 30.43
CA ALA A 15 2.25 32.07 31.27
C ALA A 15 2.80 30.63 31.31
N ALA A 16 4.11 30.48 31.24
CA ALA A 16 4.79 29.19 31.39
C ALA A 16 4.39 28.52 32.72
N LYS A 17 3.82 27.32 32.66
CA LYS A 17 3.50 26.48 33.83
C LYS A 17 4.80 26.15 34.57
N ALA A 18 4.77 26.23 35.90
CA ALA A 18 5.90 25.86 36.76
C ALA A 18 6.25 24.38 36.56
N ALA A 19 7.52 24.09 36.28
CA ALA A 19 8.03 22.73 36.14
C ALA A 19 7.81 21.93 37.44
N SER A 20 7.37 20.68 37.32
CA SER A 20 7.35 19.73 38.44
C SER A 20 8.75 19.64 39.08
N PRO A 21 8.85 19.53 40.42
CA PRO A 21 10.15 19.46 41.09
C PRO A 21 10.96 18.25 40.58
N ARG A 22 12.24 18.47 40.25
CA ARG A 22 13.17 17.43 39.80
C ARG A 22 13.26 16.31 40.85
N ARG A 23 13.04 15.06 40.42
CA ARG A 23 13.08 13.88 41.30
C ARG A 23 14.51 13.58 41.75
N THR A 24 14.71 13.22 43.03
CA THR A 24 16.03 12.92 43.63
C THR A 24 16.20 11.48 44.10
N GLY A 25 15.24 10.58 43.80
CA GLY A 25 15.22 9.16 44.20
C GLY A 25 14.54 8.24 43.17
N PRO A 26 14.42 6.92 43.43
CA PRO A 26 13.78 5.97 42.51
C PRO A 26 12.30 6.29 42.31
N ALA A 27 11.78 6.04 41.10
CA ALA A 27 10.37 6.29 40.76
C ALA A 27 9.45 5.24 41.35
N ARG A 28 8.41 5.68 42.05
CA ARG A 28 7.41 4.78 42.62
C ARG A 28 6.41 4.41 41.52
N VAL A 29 6.53 3.19 41.01
CA VAL A 29 5.78 2.71 39.85
C VAL A 29 4.70 1.71 40.27
N ALA A 30 3.52 1.82 39.68
CA ALA A 30 2.51 0.77 39.69
C ALA A 30 2.28 0.18 38.30
N LEU A 31 1.98 -1.12 38.22
CA LEU A 31 1.64 -1.81 36.97
C LEU A 31 0.22 -2.41 37.02
N ILE A 32 -0.59 -2.06 36.01
CA ILE A 32 -1.95 -2.57 35.83
C ILE A 32 -1.95 -3.55 34.64
N GLY A 33 -2.33 -4.79 34.89
CA GLY A 33 -2.19 -5.90 33.93
C GLY A 33 -0.78 -6.50 33.98
N VAL A 34 -0.63 -7.64 34.66
CA VAL A 34 0.69 -8.28 34.90
C VAL A 34 0.96 -9.47 33.99
N HIS A 35 -0.05 -9.92 33.25
CA HIS A 35 0.03 -11.05 32.32
C HIS A 35 0.27 -10.59 30.88
N GLY A 36 0.53 -11.53 29.96
CA GLY A 36 0.76 -11.21 28.55
C GLY A 36 1.92 -10.23 28.36
N PHE A 37 1.65 -9.05 27.80
CA PHE A 37 2.69 -8.01 27.62
C PHE A 37 3.10 -7.35 28.95
N GLY A 38 2.23 -7.34 29.96
CA GLY A 38 2.57 -6.89 31.32
C GLY A 38 3.74 -7.65 31.94
N ALA A 39 3.94 -8.92 31.57
CA ALA A 39 5.10 -9.69 32.02
C ALA A 39 6.42 -9.16 31.43
N HIS A 40 6.39 -8.48 30.29
CA HIS A 40 7.55 -7.79 29.72
C HIS A 40 7.87 -6.53 30.53
N HIS A 41 6.85 -5.77 30.91
CA HIS A 41 6.97 -4.63 31.83
C HIS A 41 7.53 -5.04 33.19
N LEU A 42 7.06 -6.15 33.78
CA LEU A 42 7.62 -6.67 35.03
C LEU A 42 9.13 -6.95 34.94
N LYS A 43 9.58 -7.60 33.86
CA LYS A 43 11.01 -7.86 33.63
C LYS A 43 11.80 -6.57 33.47
N ASN A 44 11.24 -5.58 32.78
CA ASN A 44 11.90 -4.28 32.63
C ASN A 44 11.97 -3.51 33.95
N LEU A 45 10.89 -3.47 34.71
CA LEU A 45 10.84 -2.83 36.03
C LEU A 45 11.78 -3.52 37.02
N GLU A 46 11.94 -4.84 36.95
CA GLU A 46 12.94 -5.56 37.75
C GLU A 46 14.37 -5.11 37.40
N ARG A 47 14.69 -4.98 36.10
CA ARG A 47 15.97 -4.44 35.63
C ARG A 47 16.21 -3.01 36.13
N LEU A 48 15.21 -2.14 36.01
CA LEU A 48 15.28 -0.75 36.46
C LEU A 48 15.36 -0.62 37.99
N THR A 49 14.72 -1.54 38.72
CA THR A 49 14.80 -1.59 40.19
C THR A 49 16.21 -1.95 40.63
N ARG A 50 16.83 -2.95 39.97
CA ARG A 50 18.24 -3.30 40.19
C ARG A 50 19.20 -2.15 39.88
N ALA A 51 18.84 -1.27 38.93
CA ALA A 51 19.59 -0.06 38.61
C ALA A 51 19.31 1.12 39.57
N GLY A 52 18.37 0.98 40.51
CA GLY A 52 17.97 2.04 41.44
C GLY A 52 17.15 3.16 40.81
N ALA A 53 16.63 2.96 39.60
CA ALA A 53 15.85 3.95 38.87
C ALA A 53 14.35 3.93 39.26
N VAL A 54 13.82 2.77 39.63
CA VAL A 54 12.41 2.57 40.00
C VAL A 54 12.25 1.71 41.24
N GLU A 55 11.09 1.82 41.87
CA GLU A 55 10.57 0.95 42.91
C GLU A 55 9.16 0.50 42.48
N LEU A 56 8.96 -0.80 42.28
CA LEU A 56 7.63 -1.35 42.00
C LEU A 56 6.83 -1.46 43.31
N VAL A 57 5.98 -0.47 43.57
CA VAL A 57 5.25 -0.35 44.85
C VAL A 57 3.93 -1.12 44.85
N ALA A 58 3.27 -1.24 43.71
CA ALA A 58 1.99 -1.94 43.61
C ALA A 58 1.73 -2.53 42.22
N VAL A 59 0.94 -3.60 42.17
CA VAL A 59 0.34 -4.12 40.93
C VAL A 59 -1.16 -4.26 41.08
N ALA A 60 -1.89 -4.17 39.97
CA ALA A 60 -3.30 -4.55 39.94
C ALA A 60 -3.62 -5.49 38.76
N ASP A 61 -4.29 -6.59 39.07
CA ASP A 61 -4.81 -7.53 38.06
C ASP A 61 -5.98 -8.32 38.66
N PRO A 62 -7.11 -8.50 37.93
CA PRO A 62 -8.21 -9.34 38.40
C PRO A 62 -7.81 -10.81 38.57
N ASN A 63 -6.74 -11.25 37.89
CA ASN A 63 -6.09 -12.52 38.13
C ASN A 63 -4.73 -12.27 38.80
N PRO A 64 -4.58 -12.48 40.12
CA PRO A 64 -3.37 -12.11 40.82
C PRO A 64 -2.13 -12.85 40.27
N PRO A 65 -0.94 -12.23 40.36
CA PRO A 65 0.31 -12.88 39.98
C PRO A 65 0.56 -14.13 40.83
N SER A 66 1.35 -15.08 40.30
CA SER A 66 1.72 -16.27 41.05
C SER A 66 2.50 -15.90 42.34
N PRO A 67 2.34 -16.65 43.44
CA PRO A 67 3.10 -16.40 44.67
C PRO A 67 4.61 -16.36 44.41
N GLY A 68 5.29 -15.33 44.92
CA GLY A 68 6.73 -15.13 44.74
C GLY A 68 7.16 -14.58 43.37
N ALA A 69 6.22 -14.26 42.48
CA ALA A 69 6.55 -13.65 41.18
C ALA A 69 6.93 -12.16 41.28
N LEU A 70 6.70 -11.52 42.42
CA LEU A 70 6.96 -10.11 42.69
C LEU A 70 7.81 -9.95 43.96
N PRO A 71 8.50 -8.81 44.14
CA PRO A 71 9.12 -8.47 45.40
C PRO A 71 8.11 -8.49 46.56
N ASP A 72 8.54 -8.93 47.75
CA ASP A 72 7.68 -8.99 48.94
C ASP A 72 7.12 -7.62 49.37
N SER A 73 7.78 -6.54 48.96
CA SER A 73 7.38 -5.15 49.21
C SER A 73 6.28 -4.64 48.27
N THR A 74 5.95 -5.37 47.20
CA THR A 74 4.97 -4.94 46.20
C THR A 74 3.55 -5.31 46.63
N ALA A 75 2.68 -4.31 46.81
CA ALA A 75 1.28 -4.54 47.12
C ALA A 75 0.52 -5.13 45.91
N VAL A 76 -0.39 -6.08 46.14
CA VAL A 76 -1.19 -6.72 45.09
C VAL A 76 -2.65 -6.34 45.27
N HIS A 77 -3.25 -5.77 44.22
CA HIS A 77 -4.63 -5.32 44.20
C HIS A 77 -5.43 -6.02 43.09
N PRO A 78 -6.75 -6.20 43.26
CA PRO A 78 -7.60 -6.77 42.22
C PRO A 78 -7.90 -5.80 41.06
N ASP A 79 -7.82 -4.48 41.30
CA ASP A 79 -8.17 -3.44 40.34
C ASP A 79 -7.46 -2.10 40.64
N LEU A 80 -7.53 -1.16 39.69
CA LEU A 80 -6.91 0.17 39.83
C LEU A 80 -7.53 0.98 40.97
N GLN A 81 -8.84 0.88 41.19
CA GLN A 81 -9.52 1.67 42.22
C GLN A 81 -9.01 1.33 43.63
N SER A 82 -8.91 0.03 43.94
CA SER A 82 -8.35 -0.45 45.21
C SER A 82 -6.86 -0.16 45.34
N LEU A 83 -6.11 -0.15 44.24
CA LEU A 83 -4.70 0.26 44.22
C LEU A 83 -4.55 1.75 44.58
N LEU A 84 -5.32 2.63 43.93
CA LEU A 84 -5.28 4.07 44.20
C LEU A 84 -5.72 4.41 45.62
N ALA A 85 -6.69 3.66 46.18
CA ALA A 85 -7.13 3.82 47.57
C ALA A 85 -6.05 3.43 48.61
N GLY A 86 -4.98 2.74 48.21
CA GLY A 86 -3.88 2.35 49.09
C GLY A 86 -2.89 3.48 49.41
N GLU A 87 -3.04 4.66 48.81
CA GLU A 87 -2.17 5.85 49.03
C GLU A 87 -0.66 5.56 48.86
N HIS A 88 -0.31 4.78 47.83
CA HIS A 88 1.05 4.32 47.55
C HIS A 88 2.02 5.41 47.06
N GLY A 89 1.63 6.69 47.02
CA GLY A 89 2.47 7.81 46.56
C GLY A 89 3.10 7.57 45.18
N LEU A 90 2.26 7.32 44.17
CA LEU A 90 2.67 6.90 42.83
C LEU A 90 3.25 8.07 42.02
N ASP A 91 4.41 7.86 41.40
CA ASP A 91 4.98 8.76 40.39
C ASP A 91 4.44 8.39 39.00
N VAL A 92 4.48 7.09 38.67
CA VAL A 92 4.11 6.56 37.35
C VAL A 92 3.18 5.36 37.49
N VAL A 93 2.17 5.29 36.63
CA VAL A 93 1.36 4.08 36.44
C VAL A 93 1.54 3.57 35.02
N ILE A 94 1.83 2.28 34.90
CA ILE A 94 1.90 1.56 33.62
C ILE A 94 0.60 0.77 33.43
N VAL A 95 -0.10 1.00 32.32
CA VAL A 95 -1.32 0.26 31.96
C VAL A 95 -1.01 -0.63 30.76
N ALA A 96 -1.04 -1.96 30.99
CA ALA A 96 -0.79 -3.01 30.01
C ALA A 96 -1.96 -4.01 29.94
N THR A 97 -3.18 -3.48 29.89
CA THR A 97 -4.44 -4.24 29.92
C THR A 97 -5.03 -4.40 28.50
N PRO A 98 -6.15 -5.13 28.32
CA PRO A 98 -6.86 -5.13 27.05
C PRO A 98 -7.38 -3.72 26.68
N ILE A 99 -7.26 -3.34 25.40
CA ILE A 99 -7.50 -1.97 24.90
C ILE A 99 -8.85 -1.37 25.30
N GLN A 100 -9.92 -2.17 25.37
CA GLN A 100 -11.26 -1.69 25.76
C GLN A 100 -11.32 -1.16 27.21
N THR A 101 -10.28 -1.41 28.01
CA THR A 101 -10.15 -0.90 29.38
C THR A 101 -9.24 0.32 29.49
N HIS A 102 -8.52 0.69 28.42
CA HIS A 102 -7.50 1.75 28.48
C HIS A 102 -8.08 3.10 28.87
N ALA A 103 -9.14 3.56 28.20
CA ALA A 103 -9.73 4.88 28.45
C ALA A 103 -10.13 5.09 29.94
N PRO A 104 -10.98 4.24 30.55
CA PRO A 104 -11.34 4.45 31.96
C PRO A 104 -10.15 4.34 32.92
N LEU A 105 -9.19 3.44 32.67
CA LEU A 105 -8.00 3.28 33.51
C LEU A 105 -7.03 4.48 33.39
N ALA A 106 -6.84 4.99 32.17
CA ALA A 106 -6.00 6.14 31.90
C ALA A 106 -6.58 7.42 32.54
N LEU A 107 -7.88 7.66 32.39
CA LEU A 107 -8.55 8.81 33.01
C LEU A 107 -8.47 8.77 34.54
N ALA A 108 -8.69 7.60 35.15
CA ALA A 108 -8.55 7.43 36.61
C ALA A 108 -7.11 7.65 37.08
N THR A 109 -6.13 7.19 36.30
CA THR A 109 -4.69 7.40 36.57
C THR A 109 -4.37 8.90 36.59
N LEU A 110 -4.75 9.64 35.53
CA LEU A 110 -4.46 11.06 35.44
C LEU A 110 -5.16 11.87 36.54
N ALA A 111 -6.37 11.47 36.93
CA ALA A 111 -7.10 12.07 38.04
C ALA A 111 -6.41 11.85 39.40
N SER A 112 -5.61 10.79 39.55
CA SER A 112 -4.80 10.55 40.77
C SER A 112 -3.55 11.42 40.85
N GLY A 113 -3.18 12.09 39.75
CA GLY A 113 -1.98 12.93 39.67
C GLY A 113 -0.69 12.18 39.35
N ALA A 114 -0.76 10.92 38.95
CA ALA A 114 0.38 10.15 38.46
C ALA A 114 0.59 10.36 36.94
N ASP A 115 1.84 10.29 36.50
CA ASP A 115 2.19 10.22 35.08
C ASP A 115 1.89 8.82 34.53
N LEU A 116 1.59 8.73 33.23
CA LEU A 116 1.03 7.52 32.62
C LEU A 116 1.93 6.96 31.53
N TYR A 117 2.21 5.67 31.62
CA TYR A 117 2.62 4.86 30.49
C TYR A 117 1.43 4.01 30.06
N LEU A 118 0.96 4.18 28.82
CA LEU A 118 -0.21 3.47 28.29
C LEU A 118 0.21 2.60 27.10
N GLU A 119 -0.05 1.30 27.18
CA GLU A 119 0.24 0.39 26.07
C GLU A 119 -0.54 0.74 24.79
N LYS A 120 0.00 0.28 23.67
CA LYS A 120 -0.61 0.50 22.35
C LYS A 120 -1.72 -0.52 22.05
N PRO A 121 -2.71 -0.13 21.23
CA PRO A 121 -3.08 1.24 20.87
C PRO A 121 -3.52 2.07 22.08
N PRO A 122 -3.43 3.41 22.02
CA PRO A 122 -3.79 4.27 23.14
C PRO A 122 -5.18 3.94 23.69
N VAL A 123 -6.21 3.98 22.85
CA VAL A 123 -7.61 3.72 23.19
C VAL A 123 -8.37 3.21 21.96
N ALA A 124 -9.60 2.73 22.16
CA ALA A 124 -10.37 2.06 21.11
C ALA A 124 -11.16 2.99 20.17
N SER A 125 -11.19 4.31 20.42
CA SER A 125 -11.89 5.27 19.56
C SER A 125 -11.22 6.65 19.53
N LEU A 126 -11.44 7.43 18.46
CA LEU A 126 -10.94 8.80 18.39
C LEU A 126 -11.59 9.72 19.45
N ALA A 127 -12.83 9.43 19.85
CA ALA A 127 -13.54 10.16 20.89
C ALA A 127 -12.87 9.99 22.26
N ASP A 128 -12.57 8.74 22.64
CA ASP A 128 -11.83 8.44 23.88
C ASP A 128 -10.44 9.07 23.87
N PHE A 129 -9.80 9.13 22.69
CA PHE A 129 -8.48 9.70 22.56
C PHE A 129 -8.50 11.21 22.84
N ARG A 130 -9.47 11.93 22.29
CA ARG A 130 -9.67 13.36 22.58
C ARG A 130 -9.95 13.59 24.07
N GLN A 131 -10.80 12.76 24.68
CA GLN A 131 -11.06 12.83 26.11
C GLN A 131 -9.78 12.61 26.94
N LEU A 132 -8.93 11.66 26.53
CA LEU A 132 -7.65 11.39 27.17
C LEU A 132 -6.67 12.57 27.01
N GLN A 133 -6.63 13.23 25.85
CA GLN A 133 -5.83 14.43 25.63
C GLN A 133 -6.26 15.58 26.55
N GLU A 134 -7.58 15.84 26.64
CA GLU A 134 -8.14 16.85 27.54
C GLU A 134 -7.79 16.56 29.01
N ALA A 135 -7.89 15.31 29.43
CA ALA A 135 -7.54 14.90 30.79
C ALA A 135 -6.04 15.04 31.09
N ALA A 136 -5.17 14.71 30.13
CA ALA A 136 -3.72 14.89 30.26
C ALA A 136 -3.36 16.38 30.38
N GLU A 137 -3.96 17.23 29.55
CA GLU A 137 -3.74 18.69 29.61
C GLU A 137 -4.24 19.29 30.93
N ALA A 138 -5.43 18.90 31.38
CA ALA A 138 -6.06 19.40 32.61
C ALA A 138 -5.27 18.97 33.87
N SER A 139 -4.80 17.74 33.92
CA SER A 139 -3.98 17.22 35.02
C SER A 139 -2.52 17.72 34.98
N GLY A 140 -2.06 18.19 33.81
CA GLY A 140 -0.67 18.56 33.56
C GLY A 140 0.29 17.37 33.68
N ARG A 141 -0.23 16.15 33.51
CA ARG A 141 0.56 14.91 33.55
C ARG A 141 0.97 14.47 32.15
N SER A 142 2.10 13.80 32.10
CA SER A 142 2.69 13.27 30.89
C SER A 142 2.15 11.87 30.59
N VAL A 143 1.95 11.59 29.30
CA VAL A 143 1.43 10.32 28.80
C VAL A 143 2.34 9.79 27.70
N GLN A 144 3.04 8.70 28.00
CA GLN A 144 3.89 7.94 27.09
C GLN A 144 3.10 6.77 26.51
N ILE A 145 2.98 6.69 25.19
CA ILE A 145 2.31 5.57 24.50
C ILE A 145 3.33 4.48 24.17
N GLY A 146 2.92 3.21 24.33
CA GLY A 146 3.76 2.03 24.16
C GLY A 146 4.16 1.66 22.73
N PHE A 147 4.34 2.62 21.83
CA PHE A 147 4.86 2.36 20.48
C PHE A 147 6.38 2.15 20.48
N GLN A 148 6.85 1.02 21.02
CA GLN A 148 8.28 0.64 21.16
C GLN A 148 9.13 0.76 19.87
N SER A 149 8.52 0.71 18.70
CA SER A 149 9.22 0.92 17.41
C SER A 149 9.70 2.36 17.24
N LEU A 150 9.07 3.33 17.92
CA LEU A 150 9.45 4.74 17.88
C LEU A 150 10.72 5.04 18.70
N GLY A 151 11.16 4.12 19.56
CA GLY A 151 12.45 4.20 20.26
C GLY A 151 13.65 3.81 19.40
N SER A 152 13.47 3.46 18.13
CA SER A 152 14.59 3.09 17.26
C SER A 152 15.46 4.29 16.94
N GLN A 153 16.77 4.19 17.20
CA GLN A 153 17.74 5.22 16.84
C GLN A 153 17.91 5.35 15.32
N ALA A 154 17.46 4.35 14.55
CA ALA A 154 17.42 4.41 13.09
C ALA A 154 16.50 5.52 12.57
N LEU A 155 15.48 5.96 13.34
CA LEU A 155 14.57 7.03 12.91
C LEU A 155 15.29 8.36 12.74
N ALA A 156 16.25 8.69 13.62
CA ALA A 156 17.08 9.88 13.47
C ALA A 156 17.95 9.80 12.21
N ALA A 157 18.54 8.64 11.94
CA ALA A 157 19.32 8.40 10.73
C ALA A 157 18.46 8.46 9.45
N ILE A 158 17.20 8.01 9.51
CA ILE A 158 16.24 8.15 8.41
C ILE A 158 15.91 9.63 8.18
N ASP A 159 15.65 10.41 9.23
CA ASP A 159 15.41 11.85 9.14
C ASP A 159 16.63 12.56 8.48
N GLU A 160 17.86 12.13 8.81
CA GLU A 160 19.10 12.61 8.16
C GLU A 160 19.21 12.21 6.69
N LEU A 161 19.02 10.93 6.40
CA LEU A 161 19.06 10.37 5.04
C LEU A 161 18.11 11.12 4.10
N LEU A 162 16.88 11.41 4.56
CA LEU A 162 15.87 12.14 3.80
C LEU A 162 16.26 13.61 3.59
N ARG A 163 16.78 14.27 4.63
CA ARG A 163 17.22 15.68 4.55
C ARG A 163 18.39 15.88 3.62
N ASP A 164 19.34 14.95 3.62
CA ASP A 164 20.53 14.97 2.77
C ASP A 164 20.20 14.56 1.32
N GLY A 165 18.98 14.07 1.07
CA GLY A 165 18.53 13.68 -0.27
C GLY A 165 19.21 12.41 -0.77
N THR A 166 19.63 11.52 0.12
CA THR A 166 20.33 10.25 -0.19
C THR A 166 19.53 9.36 -1.15
N ILE A 167 18.20 9.36 -1.01
CA ILE A 167 17.26 8.69 -1.93
C ILE A 167 16.50 9.67 -2.82
N GLY A 168 16.92 10.94 -2.86
CA GLY A 168 16.22 12.03 -3.52
C GLY A 168 14.94 12.46 -2.78
N THR A 169 13.98 13.04 -3.50
CA THR A 169 12.67 13.40 -2.96
C THR A 169 11.88 12.13 -2.62
N LEU A 170 11.32 12.06 -1.40
CA LEU A 170 10.42 11.00 -0.96
C LEU A 170 9.10 11.07 -1.75
N GLN A 171 8.73 9.97 -2.39
CA GLN A 171 7.55 9.87 -3.26
C GLN A 171 6.42 9.07 -2.61
N GLY A 172 6.74 8.21 -1.65
CA GLY A 172 5.78 7.41 -0.90
C GLY A 172 6.42 6.53 0.17
N ILE A 173 5.59 6.03 1.09
CA ILE A 173 5.99 5.11 2.14
C ILE A 173 5.12 3.86 2.09
N GLY A 174 5.74 2.68 2.18
CA GLY A 174 5.07 1.40 2.34
C GLY A 174 5.32 0.81 3.72
N ALA A 175 4.29 0.32 4.41
CA ALA A 175 4.43 -0.48 5.62
C ALA A 175 3.99 -1.91 5.32
N THR A 176 4.94 -2.85 5.32
CA THR A 176 4.67 -4.26 5.01
C THR A 176 4.78 -5.11 6.27
N GLY A 177 3.76 -5.92 6.51
CA GLY A 177 3.79 -6.93 7.57
C GLY A 177 3.21 -8.24 7.06
N ARG A 178 4.03 -9.28 7.08
CA ARG A 178 3.65 -10.64 6.70
C ARG A 178 4.00 -11.61 7.83
N TRP A 179 3.00 -11.87 8.67
CA TRP A 179 3.09 -12.80 9.78
C TRP A 179 2.16 -13.98 9.58
N VAL A 180 2.40 -15.02 10.38
CA VAL A 180 1.55 -16.19 10.52
C VAL A 180 0.97 -16.19 11.93
N ARG A 181 -0.35 -16.35 12.03
CA ARG A 181 -1.04 -16.59 13.30
C ARG A 181 -1.95 -17.79 13.19
N ASP A 182 -1.80 -18.70 14.16
CA ASP A 182 -2.57 -19.92 14.28
C ASP A 182 -3.88 -19.70 15.04
N ARG A 183 -4.68 -20.76 15.16
CA ARG A 183 -5.92 -20.71 15.93
C ARG A 183 -5.69 -20.43 17.42
N ALA A 184 -4.58 -20.91 17.99
CA ALA A 184 -4.22 -20.64 19.38
C ALA A 184 -4.12 -19.13 19.64
N TYR A 185 -3.54 -18.37 18.70
CA TYR A 185 -3.47 -16.92 18.79
C TYR A 185 -4.85 -16.28 18.97
N TYR A 186 -5.87 -16.68 18.20
CA TYR A 186 -7.21 -16.11 18.31
C TYR A 186 -8.02 -16.63 19.50
N LYS A 187 -7.53 -17.67 20.20
CA LYS A 187 -8.14 -18.19 21.45
C LYS A 187 -7.42 -17.73 22.72
N ARG A 188 -6.32 -16.98 22.60
CA ARG A 188 -5.52 -16.49 23.73
C ARG A 188 -6.33 -15.67 24.76
N SER A 189 -7.41 -15.03 24.31
CA SER A 189 -8.28 -14.19 25.13
C SER A 189 -9.66 -14.04 24.49
N ARG A 190 -10.67 -13.67 25.28
CA ARG A 190 -12.05 -13.47 24.78
C ARG A 190 -12.20 -12.33 23.76
N TRP A 191 -11.29 -11.36 23.80
CA TRP A 191 -11.28 -10.18 22.93
C TRP A 191 -10.45 -10.38 21.65
N ALA A 192 -9.74 -11.51 21.51
CA ALA A 192 -8.87 -11.73 20.36
C ALA A 192 -9.66 -11.82 19.05
N GLY A 193 -9.26 -11.05 18.04
CA GLY A 193 -9.94 -10.96 16.74
C GLY A 193 -11.33 -10.31 16.80
N LYS A 194 -11.70 -9.66 17.90
CA LYS A 194 -13.01 -9.01 18.07
C LYS A 194 -12.99 -7.57 17.59
N ARG A 195 -14.11 -7.11 17.01
CA ARG A 195 -14.34 -5.67 16.76
C ARG A 195 -14.91 -5.01 18.00
N SER A 196 -15.82 -5.69 18.69
CA SER A 196 -16.46 -5.24 19.92
C SER A 196 -16.70 -6.41 20.87
N MET A 197 -16.76 -6.14 22.17
CA MET A 197 -17.10 -7.12 23.20
C MET A 197 -17.95 -6.45 24.27
N ASP A 198 -19.10 -7.06 24.59
CA ASP A 198 -20.03 -6.55 25.62
C ASP A 198 -20.45 -5.08 25.43
N GLY A 199 -20.57 -4.65 24.17
CA GLY A 199 -20.95 -3.28 23.81
C GLY A 199 -19.81 -2.26 23.82
N VAL A 200 -18.57 -2.69 24.03
CA VAL A 200 -17.38 -1.83 24.00
C VAL A 200 -16.48 -2.18 22.82
N ASP A 201 -15.92 -1.16 22.16
CA ASP A 201 -15.00 -1.33 21.05
C ASP A 201 -13.68 -1.98 21.52
N VAL A 202 -13.19 -2.93 20.72
CA VAL A 202 -11.92 -3.65 20.93
C VAL A 202 -10.98 -3.39 19.75
N VAL A 203 -11.49 -3.52 18.52
CA VAL A 203 -10.73 -3.29 17.29
C VAL A 203 -9.43 -4.12 17.23
N ASP A 204 -9.48 -5.43 17.51
CA ASP A 204 -8.31 -6.34 17.50
C ASP A 204 -8.01 -6.92 16.10
N GLY A 205 -7.76 -6.03 15.13
CA GLY A 205 -7.41 -6.39 13.76
C GLY A 205 -5.90 -6.36 13.49
N VAL A 206 -5.48 -6.87 12.33
CA VAL A 206 -4.05 -6.93 11.94
C VAL A 206 -3.39 -5.55 11.99
N ALA A 207 -4.11 -4.52 11.54
CA ALA A 207 -3.61 -3.14 11.48
C ALA A 207 -3.52 -2.45 12.86
N THR A 208 -4.38 -2.82 13.80
CA THR A 208 -4.56 -2.10 15.06
C THR A 208 -3.93 -2.82 16.25
N ASN A 209 -3.59 -4.10 16.15
CA ASN A 209 -2.84 -4.79 17.21
C ASN A 209 -1.47 -5.30 16.75
N PRO A 210 -1.32 -6.48 16.12
CA PRO A 210 -0.03 -7.11 15.92
C PRO A 210 0.91 -6.26 15.05
N LEU A 211 0.41 -5.59 14.01
CA LEU A 211 1.22 -4.78 13.10
C LEU A 211 0.99 -3.27 13.25
N ALA A 212 0.39 -2.82 14.36
CA ALA A 212 0.17 -1.40 14.67
C ALA A 212 1.47 -0.57 14.67
N HIS A 213 2.59 -1.18 15.10
CA HIS A 213 3.90 -0.54 15.04
C HIS A 213 4.34 -0.19 13.62
N ALA A 214 3.97 -0.99 12.62
CA ALA A 214 4.33 -0.69 11.23
C ALA A 214 3.67 0.63 10.78
N ILE A 215 2.40 0.81 11.13
CA ILE A 215 1.63 2.03 10.80
C ILE A 215 2.18 3.24 11.57
N ALA A 216 2.36 3.12 12.89
CA ALA A 216 2.90 4.21 13.70
C ALA A 216 4.30 4.65 13.24
N THR A 217 5.15 3.70 12.88
CA THR A 217 6.50 3.98 12.37
C THR A 217 6.46 4.67 11.00
N ALA A 218 5.61 4.21 10.08
CA ALA A 218 5.43 4.85 8.78
C ALA A 218 4.93 6.30 8.91
N LEU A 219 3.96 6.55 9.79
CA LEU A 219 3.46 7.89 10.10
C LEU A 219 4.56 8.79 10.69
N ARG A 220 5.36 8.28 11.65
CA ARG A 220 6.50 9.03 12.22
C ARG A 220 7.53 9.40 11.17
N ILE A 221 7.86 8.51 10.23
CA ILE A 221 8.80 8.81 9.14
C ILE A 221 8.20 9.83 8.16
N ALA A 222 6.89 9.76 7.91
CA ALA A 222 6.19 10.75 7.11
C ALA A 222 6.12 12.15 7.75
N GLY A 223 6.48 12.27 9.04
CA GLY A 223 6.27 13.48 9.83
C GLY A 223 4.81 13.70 10.26
N ALA A 224 3.94 12.71 10.08
CA ALA A 224 2.52 12.80 10.46
C ALA A 224 2.31 12.34 11.91
N ARG A 225 1.94 13.26 12.80
CA ARG A 225 1.82 13.01 14.24
C ARG A 225 0.40 13.24 14.74
N THR A 226 -0.20 14.34 14.32
CA THR A 226 -1.51 14.81 14.78
C THR A 226 -2.62 14.45 13.79
N VAL A 227 -3.87 14.69 14.18
CA VAL A 227 -5.02 14.50 13.28
C VAL A 227 -4.98 15.44 12.07
N ASP A 228 -4.36 16.61 12.19
CA ASP A 228 -4.28 17.62 11.12
C ASP A 228 -3.23 17.25 10.05
N ASP A 229 -2.36 16.29 10.34
CA ASP A 229 -1.33 15.82 9.41
C ASP A 229 -1.83 14.79 8.39
N VAL A 230 -3.10 14.38 8.48
CA VAL A 230 -3.72 13.36 7.63
C VAL A 230 -4.94 13.93 6.92
N SER A 231 -4.93 13.90 5.58
CA SER A 231 -6.06 14.37 4.78
C SER A 231 -7.11 13.28 4.53
N SER A 232 -6.70 12.01 4.42
CA SER A 232 -7.62 10.90 4.19
C SER A 232 -7.05 9.56 4.64
N VAL A 233 -7.92 8.67 5.09
CA VAL A 233 -7.63 7.26 5.33
C VAL A 233 -8.67 6.42 4.61
N GLU A 234 -8.22 5.47 3.79
CA GLU A 234 -9.05 4.49 3.09
C GLU A 234 -8.68 3.09 3.55
N THR A 235 -9.67 2.25 3.81
CA THR A 235 -9.50 0.88 4.32
C THR A 235 -10.03 -0.15 3.33
N ASP A 236 -9.26 -1.21 3.11
CA ASP A 236 -9.66 -2.37 2.31
C ASP A 236 -9.38 -3.64 3.15
N LEU A 237 -10.41 -4.12 3.85
CA LEU A 237 -10.29 -5.02 5.00
C LEU A 237 -10.86 -6.41 4.72
N TYR A 238 -10.10 -7.45 5.10
CA TYR A 238 -10.44 -8.84 4.85
C TYR A 238 -10.15 -9.76 6.03
N ARG A 239 -10.82 -10.92 6.05
CA ARG A 239 -10.59 -11.98 7.03
C ARG A 239 -10.62 -13.38 6.40
N ALA A 240 -9.59 -14.16 6.64
CA ALA A 240 -9.54 -15.59 6.30
C ALA A 240 -9.87 -16.48 7.53
N ASN A 241 -9.60 -15.98 8.73
CA ASN A 241 -9.93 -16.62 9.99
C ASN A 241 -11.37 -16.32 10.41
N ASP A 242 -11.94 -17.21 11.24
CA ASP A 242 -13.27 -17.03 11.82
C ASP A 242 -13.23 -16.05 13.01
N ILE A 243 -12.97 -14.79 12.68
CA ILE A 243 -12.89 -13.65 13.60
C ILE A 243 -13.83 -12.53 13.14
N GLU A 244 -14.03 -11.51 13.95
CA GLU A 244 -14.83 -10.34 13.58
C GLU A 244 -13.99 -9.23 12.92
N ALA A 245 -12.74 -9.10 13.35
CA ALA A 245 -11.80 -8.11 12.85
C ALA A 245 -11.05 -8.60 11.60
N ASP A 246 -10.21 -7.74 11.03
CA ASP A 246 -9.40 -8.06 9.86
C ASP A 246 -8.14 -8.84 10.24
N ASP A 247 -7.76 -9.81 9.42
CA ASP A 247 -6.45 -10.47 9.48
C ASP A 247 -5.58 -10.16 8.26
N THR A 248 -6.16 -9.53 7.23
CA THR A 248 -5.50 -9.18 5.96
C THR A 248 -6.09 -7.86 5.44
N SER A 249 -5.25 -6.85 5.26
CA SER A 249 -5.72 -5.48 5.00
C SER A 249 -4.74 -4.67 4.16
N VAL A 250 -5.30 -3.77 3.34
CA VAL A 250 -4.58 -2.57 2.86
C VAL A 250 -5.23 -1.33 3.46
N ILE A 251 -4.41 -0.45 4.02
CA ILE A 251 -4.83 0.88 4.47
C ILE A 251 -4.03 1.91 3.69
N ARG A 252 -4.72 2.81 2.97
CA ARG A 252 -4.09 3.90 2.23
C ARG A 252 -4.33 5.22 2.96
N ILE A 253 -3.25 5.88 3.33
CA ILE A 253 -3.25 7.15 4.05
C ILE A 253 -2.67 8.22 3.12
N ARG A 254 -3.29 9.39 3.10
CA ARG A 254 -2.74 10.58 2.46
C ARG A 254 -2.43 11.59 3.56
N THR A 255 -1.18 12.04 3.64
CA THR A 255 -0.83 13.13 4.57
C THR A 255 -1.41 14.45 4.06
N SER A 256 -1.56 15.45 4.93
CA SER A 256 -1.96 16.81 4.55
C SER A 256 -1.00 17.44 3.53
N ALA A 257 0.27 17.02 3.53
CA ALA A 257 1.28 17.37 2.53
C ALA A 257 1.17 16.60 1.20
N GLY A 258 0.22 15.66 1.08
CA GLY A 258 -0.03 14.90 -0.15
C GLY A 258 0.81 13.62 -0.31
N LEU A 259 1.67 13.28 0.64
CA LEU A 259 2.49 12.07 0.58
C LEU A 259 1.60 10.82 0.77
N PRO A 260 1.67 9.83 -0.11
CA PRO A 260 0.96 8.57 0.06
C PRO A 260 1.72 7.64 1.03
N ILE A 261 0.98 7.05 1.96
CA ILE A 261 1.44 5.95 2.80
C ILE A 261 0.49 4.77 2.55
N THR A 262 1.04 3.59 2.24
CA THR A 262 0.24 2.37 2.08
C THR A 262 0.71 1.33 3.07
N CYS A 263 -0.20 0.84 3.90
CA CYS A 263 0.05 -0.24 4.85
C CYS A 263 -0.57 -1.51 4.30
N ALA A 264 0.25 -2.48 3.88
CA ALA A 264 -0.19 -3.77 3.36
C ALA A 264 0.20 -4.87 4.36
N LEU A 265 -0.80 -5.42 5.05
CA LEU A 265 -0.59 -6.21 6.27
C LEU A 265 -1.39 -7.52 6.22
N THR A 266 -0.78 -8.64 6.65
CA THR A 266 -1.48 -9.92 6.77
C THR A 266 -0.94 -10.77 7.93
N LEU A 267 -1.83 -11.57 8.52
CA LEU A 267 -1.54 -12.67 9.44
C LEU A 267 -1.69 -14.05 8.77
N CYS A 268 -1.91 -14.06 7.45
CA CYS A 268 -2.20 -15.22 6.63
C CYS A 268 -1.12 -15.42 5.53
N ALA A 269 0.13 -15.06 5.84
CA ALA A 269 1.28 -15.27 4.97
C ALA A 269 1.68 -16.75 4.89
N SER A 270 2.48 -17.14 3.90
CA SER A 270 3.06 -18.49 3.86
C SER A 270 4.14 -18.71 4.93
N GLU A 271 4.81 -17.63 5.35
CA GLU A 271 5.83 -17.65 6.40
C GLU A 271 5.86 -16.30 7.14
N SER A 272 6.28 -16.32 8.40
CA SER A 272 6.50 -15.08 9.15
C SER A 272 7.87 -14.52 8.83
N VAL A 273 7.94 -13.24 8.50
CA VAL A 273 9.21 -12.51 8.47
C VAL A 273 9.15 -11.21 9.25
N GLU A 274 10.32 -10.58 9.35
CA GLU A 274 10.47 -9.24 9.90
C GLU A 274 9.61 -8.24 9.10
N PRO A 275 8.68 -7.53 9.75
CA PRO A 275 7.95 -6.45 9.10
C PRO A 275 8.90 -5.27 8.85
N TYR A 276 8.63 -4.49 7.82
CA TYR A 276 9.52 -3.43 7.37
C TYR A 276 8.77 -2.24 6.79
N ILE A 277 9.43 -1.09 6.78
CA ILE A 277 8.96 0.14 6.15
C ILE A 277 9.81 0.41 4.91
N THR A 278 9.20 0.59 3.74
CA THR A 278 9.86 0.96 2.49
C THR A 278 9.67 2.45 2.24
N LEU A 279 10.78 3.18 2.07
CA LEU A 279 10.82 4.58 1.65
C LEU A 279 11.15 4.61 0.16
N GLN A 280 10.21 5.09 -0.65
CA GLN A 280 10.37 5.18 -2.09
C GLN A 280 10.84 6.59 -2.47
N GLY A 281 12.10 6.72 -2.85
CA GLY A 281 12.70 7.98 -3.25
C GLY A 281 12.94 8.07 -4.76
N SER A 282 12.96 9.29 -5.29
CA SER A 282 13.22 9.57 -6.71
C SER A 282 14.59 9.11 -7.24
N ARG A 283 15.56 8.82 -6.35
CA ARG A 283 16.94 8.39 -6.69
C ARG A 283 17.39 7.12 -5.96
N GLY A 284 16.52 6.47 -5.20
CA GLY A 284 16.85 5.28 -4.43
C GLY A 284 15.72 4.85 -3.53
N THR A 285 15.93 3.77 -2.80
CA THR A 285 15.01 3.23 -1.80
C THR A 285 15.72 3.04 -0.48
N ALA A 286 14.96 3.09 0.61
CA ALA A 286 15.44 2.64 1.91
C ALA A 286 14.41 1.70 2.53
N VAL A 287 14.86 0.61 3.15
CA VAL A 287 14.02 -0.40 3.79
C VAL A 287 14.41 -0.51 5.26
N PHE A 288 13.49 -0.17 6.14
CA PHE A 288 13.70 -0.15 7.59
C PHE A 288 12.98 -1.32 8.27
N HIS A 289 13.76 -2.29 8.75
CA HIS A 289 13.27 -3.41 9.56
C HIS A 289 13.17 -2.96 11.03
N TYR A 290 12.05 -2.33 11.39
CA TYR A 290 11.87 -1.66 12.68
C TYR A 290 11.88 -2.59 13.90
N THR A 291 11.79 -3.91 13.73
CA THR A 291 11.92 -4.89 14.83
C THR A 291 13.36 -5.29 15.11
N LYS A 292 14.28 -5.00 14.18
CA LYS A 292 15.72 -5.28 14.27
C LYS A 292 16.57 -4.03 14.26
N ASP A 293 15.95 -2.85 14.18
CA ASP A 293 16.65 -1.57 14.12
C ASP A 293 17.67 -1.52 12.98
N ARG A 294 17.33 -2.16 11.84
CA ARG A 294 18.20 -2.29 10.66
C ARG A 294 17.65 -1.51 9.48
N LEU A 295 18.46 -0.60 8.94
CA LEU A 295 18.16 0.20 7.75
C LEU A 295 19.00 -0.28 6.58
N HIS A 296 18.36 -0.64 5.48
CA HIS A 296 19.01 -0.94 4.21
C HIS A 296 18.74 0.19 3.22
N VAL A 297 19.76 0.66 2.50
CA VAL A 297 19.64 1.77 1.55
C VAL A 297 20.20 1.31 0.20
N SER A 298 19.45 1.53 -0.87
CA SER A 298 19.83 1.20 -2.24
C SER A 298 19.69 2.45 -3.12
N ASN A 299 20.80 2.94 -3.67
CA ASN A 299 20.82 4.12 -4.54
C ASN A 299 21.94 3.99 -5.60
N ALA A 300 22.28 5.09 -6.28
CA ALA A 300 23.33 5.10 -7.31
C ALA A 300 24.74 4.77 -6.78
N ASP A 301 24.99 4.96 -5.49
CA ASP A 301 26.27 4.67 -4.83
C ASP A 301 26.38 3.18 -4.42
N GLY A 302 25.30 2.41 -4.58
CA GLY A 302 25.21 0.99 -4.28
C GLY A 302 24.27 0.69 -3.12
N GLU A 303 24.46 -0.48 -2.52
CA GLU A 303 23.63 -0.98 -1.42
C GLU A 303 24.43 -1.06 -0.12
N HIS A 304 23.87 -0.56 0.97
CA HIS A 304 24.48 -0.64 2.29
C HIS A 304 23.43 -0.86 3.39
N SER A 305 23.86 -1.49 4.49
CA SER A 305 23.03 -1.79 5.65
C SER A 305 23.66 -1.23 6.92
N LEU A 306 22.84 -0.65 7.78
CA LEU A 306 23.20 -0.08 9.06
C LEU A 306 22.32 -0.71 10.16
N GLU A 307 22.92 -1.00 11.31
CA GLU A 307 22.22 -1.49 12.50
C GLU A 307 22.32 -0.43 13.60
N PHE A 308 21.23 -0.25 14.33
CA PHE A 308 21.07 0.82 15.33
C PHE A 308 20.64 0.26 16.69
N GLY A 309 20.83 1.08 17.73
CA GLY A 309 20.27 0.81 19.05
C GLY A 309 18.79 1.18 19.14
N ARG A 310 18.22 0.92 20.31
CA ARG A 310 16.86 1.29 20.67
C ARG A 310 16.82 1.81 22.09
N ASP A 311 16.12 2.92 22.26
CA ASP A 311 15.88 3.52 23.56
C ASP A 311 14.66 2.87 24.23
N ASP A 312 14.76 2.63 25.53
CA ASP A 312 13.66 2.10 26.34
C ASP A 312 12.66 3.20 26.66
N LEU A 313 11.39 3.03 26.27
CA LEU A 313 10.35 4.05 26.48
C LEU A 313 10.04 4.31 27.97
N THR A 314 10.27 3.32 28.85
CA THR A 314 10.15 3.55 30.30
C THR A 314 11.31 4.40 30.80
N GLU A 315 12.54 4.16 30.34
CA GLU A 315 13.69 5.02 30.69
C GLU A 315 13.48 6.45 30.16
N ASN A 316 13.05 6.60 28.91
CA ASN A 316 12.73 7.91 28.34
C ASN A 316 11.65 8.66 29.14
N LEU A 317 10.59 7.99 29.61
CA LEU A 317 9.59 8.60 30.48
C LEU A 317 10.22 9.05 31.82
N LEU A 318 11.08 8.24 32.42
CA LEU A 318 11.74 8.60 33.68
C LEU A 318 12.70 9.80 33.50
N GLU A 319 13.44 9.84 32.40
CA GLU A 319 14.29 10.97 32.02
C GLU A 319 13.46 12.24 31.77
N HIS A 320 12.32 12.11 31.09
CA HIS A 320 11.40 13.23 30.88
C HIS A 320 10.95 13.83 32.21
N LEU A 321 10.58 13.00 33.19
CA LEU A 321 10.14 13.44 34.50
C LEU A 321 11.26 14.00 35.37
N ALA A 322 12.51 13.55 35.18
CA ALA A 322 13.65 14.00 35.95
C ALA A 322 14.29 15.28 35.37
N GLU A 323 14.39 15.37 34.05
CA GLU A 323 15.23 16.34 33.33
C GLU A 323 14.46 17.18 32.31
N GLY A 324 13.28 16.75 31.89
CA GLY A 324 12.47 17.42 30.87
C GLY A 324 12.85 17.08 29.43
N SER A 325 13.47 15.93 29.18
CA SER A 325 13.69 15.41 27.81
C SER A 325 12.36 15.21 27.07
N GLU A 326 12.35 15.24 25.74
CA GLU A 326 11.12 14.98 24.98
C GLU A 326 10.70 13.51 25.10
N LEU A 327 9.39 13.26 25.17
CA LEU A 327 8.85 11.90 25.12
C LEU A 327 8.95 11.36 23.71
N THR A 328 9.52 10.17 23.57
CA THR A 328 9.71 9.49 22.28
C THR A 328 8.39 9.12 21.60
N SER A 329 7.33 8.88 22.38
CA SER A 329 5.99 8.58 21.84
C SER A 329 4.90 9.20 22.72
N ALA A 330 4.88 10.54 22.76
CA ALA A 330 3.86 11.30 23.47
C ALA A 330 2.43 11.00 22.99
N LEU A 331 1.44 11.10 23.88
CA LEU A 331 0.01 10.96 23.53
C LEU A 331 -0.39 11.85 22.35
N ASN A 332 0.01 13.12 22.35
CA ASN A 332 -0.35 14.08 21.30
C ASN A 332 0.22 13.72 19.92
N ASP A 333 1.26 12.89 19.87
CA ASP A 333 1.88 12.42 18.63
C ASP A 333 1.22 11.17 18.05
N SER A 334 0.16 10.67 18.70
CA SER A 334 -0.60 9.49 18.25
C SER A 334 -1.86 9.83 17.45
N GLY A 335 -2.16 11.11 17.22
CA GLY A 335 -3.39 11.56 16.55
C GLY A 335 -3.56 11.00 15.13
N ALA A 336 -2.48 10.97 14.34
CA ALA A 336 -2.51 10.40 12.99
C ALA A 336 -2.80 8.89 13.00
N PHE A 337 -2.22 8.15 13.95
CA PHE A 337 -2.52 6.73 14.14
C PHE A 337 -3.97 6.52 14.59
N MET A 338 -4.49 7.39 15.45
CA MET A 338 -5.87 7.29 15.92
C MET A 338 -6.90 7.54 14.81
N LEU A 339 -6.58 8.33 13.78
CA LEU A 339 -7.42 8.40 12.57
C LEU A 339 -7.45 7.08 11.80
N VAL A 340 -6.33 6.36 11.76
CA VAL A 340 -6.27 5.02 11.14
C VAL A 340 -7.11 4.02 11.92
N LEU A 341 -6.94 3.99 13.25
CA LEU A 341 -7.73 3.14 14.13
C LEU A 341 -9.23 3.43 13.98
N GLU A 342 -9.62 4.71 13.97
CA GLU A 342 -11.01 5.14 13.81
C GLU A 342 -11.59 4.74 12.46
N ALA A 343 -10.81 4.83 11.38
CA ALA A 343 -11.22 4.35 10.06
C ALA A 343 -11.48 2.84 10.08
N VAL A 344 -10.61 2.04 10.69
CA VAL A 344 -10.80 0.57 10.84
C VAL A 344 -12.02 0.24 11.71
N ARG A 345 -12.22 0.99 12.81
CA ARG A 345 -13.33 0.84 13.75
C ARG A 345 -14.68 1.12 13.09
N THR A 346 -14.76 2.15 12.25
CA THR A 346 -16.00 2.60 11.60
C THR A 346 -16.24 2.02 10.21
N ALA A 347 -15.24 1.36 9.61
CA ALA A 347 -15.38 0.66 8.35
C ALA A 347 -16.46 -0.44 8.40
N GLU A 348 -16.94 -0.82 7.21
CA GLU A 348 -17.74 -2.03 7.06
C GLU A 348 -17.00 -3.26 7.61
N PRO A 349 -17.72 -4.28 8.12
CA PRO A 349 -17.09 -5.51 8.57
C PRO A 349 -16.15 -6.09 7.50
N PRO A 350 -14.95 -6.58 7.87
CA PRO A 350 -13.99 -7.16 6.93
C PRO A 350 -14.63 -8.25 6.05
N ALA A 351 -14.33 -8.21 4.75
CA ALA A 351 -14.86 -9.19 3.80
C ALA A 351 -14.31 -10.59 4.13
N PRO A 352 -15.18 -11.61 4.27
CA PRO A 352 -14.71 -12.98 4.45
C PRO A 352 -14.11 -13.52 3.15
N LEU A 353 -12.91 -14.10 3.22
CA LEU A 353 -12.36 -14.86 2.11
C LEU A 353 -13.03 -16.23 2.02
N THR A 354 -13.40 -16.65 0.81
CA THR A 354 -13.97 -17.97 0.58
C THR A 354 -12.88 -19.05 0.63
N SER A 355 -13.26 -20.28 0.96
CA SER A 355 -12.32 -21.41 1.10
C SER A 355 -11.54 -21.74 -0.18
N GLY A 356 -11.99 -21.28 -1.36
CA GLY A 356 -11.26 -21.45 -2.62
C GLY A 356 -9.99 -20.60 -2.73
N TYR A 357 -9.82 -19.60 -1.87
CA TYR A 357 -8.67 -18.69 -1.86
C TYR A 357 -7.83 -18.79 -0.58
N VAL A 358 -8.21 -19.68 0.34
CA VAL A 358 -7.53 -19.89 1.62
C VAL A 358 -7.11 -21.34 1.73
N ARG A 359 -5.81 -21.56 1.90
CA ARG A 359 -5.22 -22.86 2.21
C ARG A 359 -4.96 -22.93 3.70
N TRP A 360 -5.36 -24.02 4.36
CA TRP A 360 -5.03 -24.25 5.77
C TRP A 360 -3.79 -25.14 5.88
N GLU A 361 -2.87 -24.76 6.75
CA GLU A 361 -1.69 -25.54 7.10
C GLU A 361 -1.69 -25.88 8.59
N GLY A 362 -1.26 -27.10 8.94
CA GLY A 362 -1.26 -27.59 10.32
C GLY A 362 -2.63 -28.12 10.79
N ASP A 363 -2.67 -28.60 12.03
CA ASP A 363 -3.85 -29.24 12.64
C ASP A 363 -4.23 -28.60 13.99
N GLY A 364 -5.48 -28.77 14.40
CA GLY A 364 -5.96 -28.37 15.72
C GLY A 364 -5.76 -26.88 16.01
N GLU A 365 -5.09 -26.55 17.12
CA GLU A 365 -4.77 -25.17 17.52
C GLU A 365 -3.59 -24.56 16.77
N ALA A 366 -2.71 -25.40 16.20
CA ALA A 366 -1.57 -24.96 15.40
C ALA A 366 -1.93 -24.71 13.93
N ALA A 367 -3.17 -25.00 13.53
CA ALA A 367 -3.64 -24.74 12.18
C ALA A 367 -3.72 -23.22 11.91
N HIS A 368 -3.23 -22.79 10.75
CA HIS A 368 -3.26 -21.39 10.32
C HIS A 368 -3.71 -21.28 8.86
N ALA A 369 -4.33 -20.13 8.54
CA ALA A 369 -4.76 -19.79 7.20
C ALA A 369 -3.58 -19.19 6.40
N VAL A 370 -3.46 -19.58 5.14
CA VAL A 370 -2.51 -19.03 4.16
C VAL A 370 -3.33 -18.56 2.97
N ILE A 371 -3.09 -17.33 2.50
CA ILE A 371 -3.67 -16.78 1.26
C ILE A 371 -2.59 -16.87 0.17
N PRO A 372 -2.67 -17.81 -0.79
CA PRO A 372 -1.59 -17.98 -1.74
C PRO A 372 -1.47 -16.81 -2.71
N GLY A 373 -0.23 -16.36 -2.92
CA GLY A 373 0.08 -15.14 -3.68
C GLY A 373 -0.09 -13.84 -2.87
N ILE A 374 -0.35 -13.91 -1.56
CA ILE A 374 -0.50 -12.71 -0.75
C ILE A 374 0.78 -11.87 -0.73
N GLU A 375 1.96 -12.48 -0.72
CA GLU A 375 3.24 -11.77 -0.71
C GLU A 375 3.39 -10.85 -1.94
N ASP A 376 3.11 -11.35 -3.15
CA ASP A 376 3.09 -10.57 -4.38
C ASP A 376 2.00 -9.48 -4.33
N ALA A 377 0.80 -9.80 -3.79
CA ALA A 377 -0.25 -8.81 -3.62
C ALA A 377 0.14 -7.65 -2.68
N LEU A 378 0.87 -7.93 -1.58
CA LEU A 378 1.40 -6.90 -0.68
C LEU A 378 2.42 -6.02 -1.40
N GLU A 379 3.37 -6.62 -2.12
CA GLU A 379 4.39 -5.88 -2.88
C GLU A 379 3.78 -4.99 -3.95
N ARG A 380 2.78 -5.50 -4.70
CA ARG A 380 1.99 -4.73 -5.67
C ARG A 380 1.26 -3.56 -5.02
N ALA A 381 0.60 -3.79 -3.87
CA ALA A 381 -0.13 -2.74 -3.16
C ALA A 381 0.81 -1.61 -2.72
N ILE A 382 2.00 -1.94 -2.20
CA ILE A 382 3.03 -0.96 -1.83
C ILE A 382 3.61 -0.25 -3.05
N GLY A 383 4.00 -0.98 -4.09
CA GLY A 383 4.63 -0.43 -5.30
C GLY A 383 3.69 0.53 -6.06
N ALA A 384 2.40 0.21 -6.10
CA ALA A 384 1.39 1.00 -6.80
C ALA A 384 0.67 2.03 -5.91
N HIS A 385 0.85 1.98 -4.60
CA HIS A 385 0.01 2.67 -3.62
C HIS A 385 -1.50 2.41 -3.83
N ALA A 386 -1.84 1.14 -4.07
CA ALA A 386 -3.18 0.68 -4.44
C ALA A 386 -3.78 -0.24 -3.38
N THR A 387 -5.12 -0.27 -3.30
CA THR A 387 -5.84 -1.25 -2.46
C THR A 387 -5.95 -2.62 -3.14
N PHE A 388 -6.30 -3.68 -2.41
CA PHE A 388 -6.51 -5.01 -2.99
C PHE A 388 -7.65 -5.04 -4.01
N SER A 389 -8.70 -4.24 -3.77
CA SER A 389 -9.81 -4.02 -4.70
C SER A 389 -9.34 -3.33 -5.99
N GLU A 390 -8.46 -2.33 -5.87
CA GLU A 390 -7.85 -1.65 -7.02
C GLU A 390 -6.93 -2.59 -7.81
N LEU A 391 -6.20 -3.50 -7.13
CA LEU A 391 -5.41 -4.60 -7.74
C LEU A 391 -6.27 -5.71 -8.36
N ALA A 392 -7.59 -5.63 -8.28
CA ALA A 392 -8.51 -6.59 -8.90
C ALA A 392 -8.29 -8.04 -8.47
N LEU A 393 -7.83 -8.27 -7.24
CA LEU A 393 -7.57 -9.63 -6.76
C LEU A 393 -8.87 -10.45 -6.77
N PRO A 394 -8.81 -11.74 -7.11
CA PRO A 394 -10.02 -12.56 -7.35
C PRO A 394 -10.90 -12.77 -6.11
N TRP A 395 -10.36 -12.51 -4.92
CA TRP A 395 -11.06 -12.56 -3.63
C TRP A 395 -11.34 -11.17 -3.05
N ALA A 396 -10.79 -10.11 -3.64
CA ALA A 396 -11.03 -8.76 -3.19
C ALA A 396 -12.46 -8.32 -3.53
N ARG A 397 -12.96 -7.34 -2.78
CA ARG A 397 -14.21 -6.67 -3.14
C ARG A 397 -14.03 -6.02 -4.52
N PRO A 398 -15.11 -5.94 -5.32
CA PRO A 398 -15.05 -5.15 -6.54
C PRO A 398 -14.64 -3.72 -6.21
N ALA A 399 -13.72 -3.16 -7.01
CA ALA A 399 -13.47 -1.72 -6.97
C ALA A 399 -14.76 -0.94 -7.27
N ASP A 400 -14.77 0.35 -6.94
CA ASP A 400 -15.86 1.27 -7.29
C ASP A 400 -16.38 1.00 -8.71
N PRO A 401 -17.69 0.72 -8.89
CA PRO A 401 -18.27 0.48 -10.21
C PRO A 401 -18.02 1.61 -11.21
N ALA A 402 -17.82 2.86 -10.75
CA ALA A 402 -17.46 3.98 -11.62
C ALA A 402 -16.02 3.86 -12.19
N ALA A 403 -15.17 3.02 -11.59
CA ALA A 403 -13.77 2.84 -11.99
C ALA A 403 -13.57 1.70 -13.00
N ALA A 404 -14.56 0.82 -13.19
CA ALA A 404 -14.46 -0.33 -14.10
C ALA A 404 -15.80 -0.69 -14.77
N THR A 405 -15.78 -0.97 -16.06
CA THR A 405 -16.96 -1.35 -16.85
C THR A 405 -16.66 -2.62 -17.63
N VAL A 406 -17.53 -3.62 -17.56
CA VAL A 406 -17.44 -4.80 -18.43
C VAL A 406 -17.67 -4.33 -19.87
N LEU A 407 -16.63 -4.44 -20.69
CA LEU A 407 -16.68 -4.00 -22.08
C LEU A 407 -17.27 -5.11 -22.96
N PHE A 408 -16.83 -6.35 -22.70
CA PHE A 408 -17.29 -7.54 -23.40
C PHE A 408 -17.48 -8.70 -22.43
N ASP A 409 -18.56 -9.46 -22.61
CA ASP A 409 -18.84 -10.74 -21.97
C ASP A 409 -18.71 -11.90 -22.97
N ASP A 410 -18.80 -13.14 -22.50
CA ASP A 410 -19.08 -14.31 -23.34
C ASP A 410 -20.59 -14.50 -23.48
N ASP A 411 -21.01 -15.48 -24.29
CA ASP A 411 -22.44 -15.74 -24.54
C ASP A 411 -23.17 -16.26 -23.29
N GLY A 412 -22.44 -16.63 -22.23
CA GLY A 412 -22.95 -16.98 -20.91
C GLY A 412 -22.96 -15.83 -19.90
N GLY A 413 -22.57 -14.62 -20.29
CA GLY A 413 -22.54 -13.43 -19.44
C GLY A 413 -21.29 -13.30 -18.56
N ARG A 414 -20.24 -14.11 -18.77
CA ARG A 414 -18.97 -13.96 -18.04
C ARG A 414 -18.11 -12.86 -18.69
N PRO A 415 -17.54 -11.92 -17.92
CA PRO A 415 -16.66 -10.88 -18.49
C PRO A 415 -15.43 -11.46 -19.22
N LEU A 416 -15.24 -11.06 -20.48
CA LEU A 416 -14.06 -11.35 -21.29
C LEU A 416 -13.04 -10.21 -21.27
N ALA A 417 -13.51 -8.95 -21.25
CA ALA A 417 -12.66 -7.77 -21.12
C ALA A 417 -13.35 -6.70 -20.28
N VAL A 418 -12.61 -6.13 -19.32
CA VAL A 418 -13.09 -5.06 -18.44
C VAL A 418 -12.27 -3.81 -18.70
N GLN A 419 -12.95 -2.70 -19.04
CA GLN A 419 -12.32 -1.39 -19.18
C GLN A 419 -12.22 -0.72 -17.81
N ARG A 420 -11.00 -0.34 -17.42
CA ARG A 420 -10.72 0.47 -16.24
C ARG A 420 -10.47 1.90 -16.65
N THR A 421 -10.92 2.87 -15.86
CA THR A 421 -10.68 4.30 -16.13
C THR A 421 -9.26 4.71 -15.77
N GLY A 422 -8.65 4.05 -14.79
CA GLY A 422 -7.34 4.40 -14.22
C GLY A 422 -7.33 5.71 -13.41
N ALA A 423 -8.49 6.34 -13.18
CA ALA A 423 -8.58 7.66 -12.56
C ALA A 423 -8.10 7.71 -11.10
N ARG A 424 -8.07 6.56 -10.41
CA ARG A 424 -7.58 6.44 -9.02
C ARG A 424 -6.10 6.10 -8.91
N LEU A 425 -5.40 5.91 -10.03
CA LEU A 425 -3.97 5.62 -10.03
C LEU A 425 -3.19 6.83 -9.50
N ASN A 426 -2.07 6.56 -8.83
CA ASN A 426 -1.12 7.61 -8.46
C ASN A 426 -0.62 8.33 -9.73
N ALA A 427 -0.42 9.65 -9.66
CA ALA A 427 0.03 10.48 -10.77
C ALA A 427 1.31 9.95 -11.43
N GLY A 428 2.26 9.44 -10.63
CA GLY A 428 3.50 8.84 -11.14
C GLY A 428 3.32 7.58 -12.00
N LEU A 429 2.11 6.99 -12.02
CA LEU A 429 1.76 5.85 -12.89
C LEU A 429 1.09 6.30 -14.19
N SER A 430 0.93 7.62 -14.41
CA SER A 430 0.22 8.25 -15.54
C SER A 430 -1.21 7.69 -15.70
N PRO A 431 -2.18 8.18 -14.90
CA PRO A 431 -3.57 7.73 -14.93
C PRO A 431 -4.13 7.69 -16.35
N ARG A 432 -4.70 6.55 -16.75
CA ARG A 432 -5.23 6.34 -18.12
C ARG A 432 -6.19 5.15 -18.18
N PRO A 433 -7.09 5.09 -19.18
CA PRO A 433 -7.94 3.92 -19.40
C PRO A 433 -7.20 2.75 -20.05
N TYR A 434 -7.45 1.54 -19.56
CA TYR A 434 -6.86 0.28 -20.03
C TYR A 434 -7.82 -0.90 -19.80
N LEU A 435 -7.57 -2.02 -20.47
CA LEU A 435 -8.33 -3.25 -20.30
C LEU A 435 -7.65 -4.17 -19.29
N HIS A 436 -8.35 -4.47 -18.19
CA HIS A 436 -7.98 -5.50 -17.22
C HIS A 436 -9.17 -5.83 -16.29
N PRO A 437 -9.49 -7.11 -16.06
CA PRO A 437 -8.90 -8.29 -16.70
C PRO A 437 -9.35 -8.46 -18.16
N VAL A 438 -8.50 -9.11 -18.97
CA VAL A 438 -8.86 -9.76 -20.22
C VAL A 438 -8.61 -11.26 -20.10
N SER A 439 -9.57 -12.10 -20.50
CA SER A 439 -9.48 -13.56 -20.34
C SER A 439 -9.83 -14.35 -21.60
N THR A 440 -9.37 -15.59 -21.69
CA THR A 440 -9.86 -16.58 -22.67
C THR A 440 -11.30 -16.99 -22.34
N LEU A 441 -12.01 -17.59 -23.30
CA LEU A 441 -13.36 -18.14 -23.05
C LEU A 441 -13.33 -19.15 -21.90
N GLY A 442 -12.28 -19.96 -21.79
CA GLY A 442 -12.12 -20.98 -20.76
C GLY A 442 -11.80 -20.49 -19.34
N GLY A 443 -11.37 -19.23 -19.13
CA GLY A 443 -11.04 -18.77 -17.76
C GLY A 443 -9.74 -18.03 -17.60
N THR A 444 -8.82 -18.22 -18.55
CA THR A 444 -7.41 -17.91 -18.35
C THR A 444 -7.20 -16.41 -18.47
N LEU A 445 -6.76 -15.77 -17.39
CA LEU A 445 -6.36 -14.38 -17.39
C LEU A 445 -5.11 -14.20 -18.25
N VAL A 446 -5.16 -13.28 -19.21
CA VAL A 446 -4.08 -13.02 -20.17
C VAL A 446 -3.56 -11.58 -20.13
N THR A 447 -4.05 -10.77 -19.20
CA THR A 447 -3.51 -9.44 -18.88
C THR A 447 -3.13 -9.34 -17.41
N ASP A 448 -2.07 -8.60 -17.11
CA ASP A 448 -1.70 -8.23 -15.74
C ASP A 448 -1.65 -6.71 -15.59
N HIS A 449 -1.86 -6.20 -14.39
CA HIS A 449 -1.81 -4.77 -14.11
C HIS A 449 -1.22 -4.49 -12.74
N LEU A 450 -0.61 -3.32 -12.58
CA LEU A 450 0.05 -2.91 -11.34
C LEU A 450 1.02 -3.99 -10.79
N PRO A 451 1.85 -4.64 -11.63
CA PRO A 451 2.76 -5.68 -11.15
C PRO A 451 3.88 -5.07 -10.29
N ALA A 452 4.43 -5.87 -9.36
CA ALA A 452 5.41 -5.38 -8.38
C ALA A 452 6.69 -4.81 -9.02
N ASP A 453 7.10 -5.35 -10.16
CA ASP A 453 8.29 -4.95 -10.91
C ASP A 453 8.12 -3.60 -11.65
N HIS A 454 6.95 -3.38 -12.24
CA HIS A 454 6.62 -2.21 -13.06
C HIS A 454 5.18 -1.76 -12.82
N PRO A 455 4.89 -1.06 -11.70
CA PRO A 455 3.52 -0.71 -11.33
C PRO A 455 2.76 0.11 -12.37
N TRP A 456 3.46 0.80 -13.28
CA TRP A 456 2.87 1.55 -14.38
C TRP A 456 2.52 0.71 -15.63
N HIS A 457 2.78 -0.60 -15.63
CA HIS A 457 2.30 -1.50 -16.69
C HIS A 457 0.84 -1.88 -16.43
N LEU A 458 -0.05 -1.42 -17.31
CA LEU A 458 -1.50 -1.47 -17.11
C LEU A 458 -2.18 -2.30 -18.20
N GLY A 459 -2.41 -3.59 -17.95
CA GLY A 459 -3.25 -4.46 -18.78
C GLY A 459 -2.97 -4.35 -20.27
N ALA A 460 -4.02 -4.19 -21.06
CA ALA A 460 -3.93 -3.90 -22.49
C ALA A 460 -4.46 -2.49 -22.82
N GLY A 461 -3.77 -1.74 -23.67
CA GLY A 461 -4.21 -0.40 -24.05
C GLY A 461 -3.25 0.33 -24.97
N PHE A 462 -3.42 1.65 -25.02
CA PHE A 462 -2.58 2.55 -25.80
C PHE A 462 -1.97 3.63 -24.91
N ALA A 463 -0.65 3.78 -24.95
CA ALA A 463 0.10 4.78 -24.17
C ALA A 463 1.44 5.13 -24.83
N LEU A 464 1.97 6.32 -24.52
CA LEU A 464 3.28 6.79 -25.01
C LEU A 464 4.09 7.34 -23.84
N GLN A 465 5.40 7.12 -23.84
CA GLN A 465 6.28 7.68 -22.81
C GLN A 465 6.58 9.17 -23.03
N ASP A 466 6.50 9.65 -24.28
CA ASP A 466 6.88 11.01 -24.58
C ASP A 466 5.90 11.63 -25.58
N VAL A 467 5.14 12.63 -25.12
CA VAL A 467 4.36 13.53 -25.98
C VAL A 467 4.73 14.94 -25.58
N ASN A 468 5.54 15.61 -26.40
CA ASN A 468 6.11 16.93 -26.09
C ASN A 468 6.78 17.01 -24.71
N GLY A 469 7.49 15.95 -24.29
CA GLY A 469 8.15 15.85 -22.98
C GLY A 469 7.24 15.43 -21.83
N THR A 470 5.95 15.15 -22.09
CA THR A 470 5.00 14.63 -21.09
C THR A 470 4.95 13.10 -21.14
N ASN A 471 5.03 12.46 -19.98
CA ASN A 471 4.99 11.01 -19.84
C ASN A 471 3.57 10.49 -19.57
N PHE A 472 3.00 9.75 -20.54
CA PHE A 472 1.70 9.08 -20.42
C PHE A 472 1.83 7.57 -20.16
N TRP A 473 3.05 7.05 -20.01
CA TRP A 473 3.34 5.65 -19.70
C TRP A 473 3.39 5.38 -18.20
N GLY A 474 3.93 6.33 -17.43
CA GLY A 474 4.21 6.20 -16.00
C GLY A 474 5.67 5.81 -15.73
N GLY A 475 6.04 5.81 -14.44
CA GLY A 475 7.37 5.46 -13.98
C GLY A 475 8.45 6.50 -14.33
N ARG A 476 9.69 6.06 -14.48
CA ARG A 476 10.82 6.95 -14.85
C ARG A 476 10.80 7.26 -16.34
N THR A 477 11.21 8.48 -16.70
CA THR A 477 11.30 8.96 -18.08
C THR A 477 12.71 8.75 -18.60
N TYR A 478 12.87 8.13 -19.76
CA TYR A 478 14.17 8.11 -20.44
C TYR A 478 14.40 9.45 -21.13
N THR A 479 15.52 10.11 -20.86
CA THR A 479 15.87 11.35 -21.55
C THR A 479 17.18 11.19 -22.30
N ARG A 480 17.23 11.75 -23.51
CA ARG A 480 18.43 11.74 -24.36
C ARG A 480 19.61 12.40 -23.65
N ASP A 481 19.36 13.53 -23.00
CA ASP A 481 20.38 14.33 -22.33
C ASP A 481 21.04 13.58 -21.17
N ALA A 482 20.28 12.78 -20.42
CA ALA A 482 20.82 11.96 -19.33
C ALA A 482 21.38 10.62 -19.82
N GLY A 483 20.97 10.15 -20.99
CA GLY A 483 21.28 8.81 -21.49
C GLY A 483 20.70 7.67 -20.63
N ALA A 484 19.78 7.98 -19.71
CA ALA A 484 19.26 7.06 -18.73
C ALA A 484 17.80 7.39 -18.36
N TYR A 485 17.12 6.43 -17.71
CA TYR A 485 15.83 6.67 -17.08
C TYR A 485 16.02 7.54 -15.84
N VAL A 486 15.24 8.60 -15.69
CA VAL A 486 15.30 9.53 -14.56
C VAL A 486 13.91 9.76 -13.97
N SER A 487 13.84 9.98 -12.66
CA SER A 487 12.58 10.37 -12.02
C SER A 487 12.31 11.84 -12.29
N ARG A 488 11.11 12.17 -12.79
CA ARG A 488 10.66 13.51 -13.13
C ARG A 488 9.19 13.66 -12.70
N GLN A 489 8.75 14.90 -12.52
CA GLN A 489 7.34 15.24 -12.35
C GLN A 489 6.76 15.65 -13.71
N ASP A 490 6.84 14.74 -14.68
CA ASP A 490 6.43 14.95 -16.08
C ASP A 490 5.22 14.11 -16.48
N HIS A 491 4.53 13.48 -15.52
CA HIS A 491 3.43 12.57 -15.78
C HIS A 491 2.14 13.29 -16.19
N GLY A 492 1.71 13.05 -17.43
CA GLY A 492 0.38 13.41 -17.92
C GLY A 492 -0.67 12.36 -17.56
N ARG A 493 -1.91 12.61 -17.98
CA ARG A 493 -3.02 11.67 -17.80
C ARG A 493 -3.94 11.61 -19.00
N ILE A 494 -4.57 10.46 -19.22
CA ILE A 494 -5.57 10.26 -20.26
C ILE A 494 -6.92 10.13 -19.56
N GLU A 495 -7.89 10.93 -19.95
CA GLU A 495 -9.23 10.93 -19.37
C GLU A 495 -10.26 10.40 -20.37
N LEU A 496 -11.08 9.44 -19.92
CA LEU A 496 -12.27 9.01 -20.66
C LEU A 496 -13.35 10.09 -20.51
N LEU A 497 -13.86 10.60 -21.62
CA LEU A 497 -14.96 11.55 -21.60
C LEU A 497 -16.29 10.82 -21.39
N PRO A 498 -17.27 11.46 -20.72
CA PRO A 498 -18.63 10.93 -20.66
C PRO A 498 -19.18 10.68 -22.06
N PRO A 499 -20.00 9.63 -22.26
CA PRO A 499 -20.66 9.41 -23.53
C PRO A 499 -21.48 10.65 -23.93
N GLY A 500 -21.43 11.03 -25.20
CA GLY A 500 -22.37 11.98 -25.78
C GLY A 500 -23.79 11.41 -25.80
N SER A 501 -24.80 12.26 -25.98
CA SER A 501 -26.22 11.83 -26.04
C SER A 501 -26.43 10.64 -26.98
N ASP A 502 -27.04 9.57 -26.45
CA ASP A 502 -27.21 8.25 -27.05
C ASP A 502 -27.66 8.25 -28.53
N MET A 503 -26.88 7.58 -29.38
CA MET A 503 -27.33 7.07 -30.68
C MET A 503 -27.20 5.53 -30.65
N PRO A 504 -28.31 4.77 -30.66
CA PRO A 504 -28.33 3.37 -30.23
C PRO A 504 -27.74 2.33 -31.22
N ASN A 505 -26.82 2.70 -32.13
CA ASN A 505 -26.30 1.77 -33.16
C ASN A 505 -24.87 2.05 -33.65
N GLU A 506 -24.07 2.86 -32.96
CA GLU A 506 -22.65 3.04 -33.32
C GLU A 506 -21.77 2.00 -32.61
N PRO A 507 -20.61 1.60 -33.21
CA PRO A 507 -19.59 0.83 -32.49
C PRO A 507 -19.25 1.51 -31.16
N ASP A 508 -18.69 0.79 -30.19
CA ASP A 508 -18.33 1.40 -28.90
C ASP A 508 -17.17 2.39 -29.09
N VAL A 509 -17.52 3.62 -29.51
CA VAL A 509 -16.60 4.73 -29.75
C VAL A 509 -16.50 5.52 -28.46
N ARG A 510 -15.31 5.54 -27.90
CA ARG A 510 -14.95 6.29 -26.71
C ARG A 510 -14.15 7.52 -27.10
N GLN A 511 -14.48 8.66 -26.50
CA GLN A 511 -13.73 9.89 -26.65
C GLN A 511 -12.80 10.04 -25.44
N LEU A 512 -11.54 10.36 -25.66
CA LEU A 512 -10.56 10.61 -24.61
C LEU A 512 -9.79 11.91 -24.84
N ARG A 513 -9.21 12.46 -23.77
CA ARG A 513 -8.30 13.60 -23.82
C ARG A 513 -6.99 13.26 -23.13
N TRP A 514 -5.89 13.64 -23.76
CA TRP A 514 -4.55 13.48 -23.23
C TRP A 514 -4.08 14.83 -22.69
N LEU A 515 -3.94 14.93 -21.38
CA LEU A 515 -3.65 16.16 -20.68
C LEU A 515 -2.21 16.19 -20.21
N GLY A 516 -1.52 17.30 -20.51
CA GLY A 516 -0.20 17.62 -19.99
C GLY A 516 -0.17 17.76 -18.47
N THR A 517 1.01 17.95 -17.91
CA THR A 517 1.19 18.21 -16.47
C THR A 517 0.55 19.52 -16.01
N ASP A 518 0.37 20.47 -16.92
CA ASP A 518 -0.35 21.74 -16.73
C ASP A 518 -1.88 21.61 -16.88
N GLY A 519 -2.37 20.41 -17.18
CA GLY A 519 -3.78 20.11 -17.43
C GLY A 519 -4.28 20.54 -18.81
N GLN A 520 -3.44 21.05 -19.70
CA GLN A 520 -3.84 21.42 -21.06
C GLN A 520 -3.86 20.20 -21.99
N PRO A 521 -4.83 20.13 -22.92
CA PRO A 521 -4.92 19.02 -23.86
C PRO A 521 -3.81 19.09 -24.92
N LEU A 522 -3.08 17.98 -25.10
CA LEU A 522 -2.10 17.77 -26.18
C LEU A 522 -2.71 16.98 -27.34
N LEU A 523 -3.55 15.98 -27.02
CA LEU A 523 -4.24 15.12 -27.97
C LEU A 523 -5.71 14.94 -27.55
N THR A 524 -6.56 14.72 -28.55
CA THR A 524 -7.85 14.04 -28.37
C THR A 524 -7.76 12.65 -29.02
N GLU A 525 -8.49 11.69 -28.48
CA GLU A 525 -8.48 10.32 -28.99
C GLU A 525 -9.91 9.81 -29.21
N GLN A 526 -10.16 9.21 -30.37
CA GLN A 526 -11.31 8.34 -30.59
C GLN A 526 -10.85 6.89 -30.54
N ARG A 527 -11.35 6.14 -29.56
CA ARG A 527 -11.00 4.73 -29.38
C ARG A 527 -12.20 3.85 -29.70
N THR A 528 -11.98 2.83 -30.52
CA THR A 528 -12.99 1.82 -30.83
C THR A 528 -12.56 0.47 -30.30
N ALA A 529 -13.53 -0.32 -29.85
CA ALA A 529 -13.30 -1.70 -29.49
C ALA A 529 -14.46 -2.56 -29.97
N SER A 530 -14.16 -3.76 -30.46
CA SER A 530 -15.18 -4.78 -30.77
C SER A 530 -14.68 -6.18 -30.44
N ARG A 531 -15.63 -7.10 -30.20
CA ARG A 531 -15.35 -8.53 -30.04
C ARG A 531 -16.01 -9.36 -31.14
N GLU A 532 -15.38 -10.48 -31.49
CA GLU A 532 -15.97 -11.55 -32.29
C GLU A 532 -15.62 -12.92 -31.68
N VAL A 533 -16.61 -13.76 -31.38
CA VAL A 533 -16.38 -15.13 -30.89
C VAL A 533 -16.21 -16.07 -32.09
N LEU A 534 -15.07 -16.75 -32.15
CA LEU A 534 -14.64 -17.59 -33.28
C LEU A 534 -14.60 -19.06 -32.86
N GLY A 535 -15.76 -19.58 -32.44
CA GLY A 535 -15.94 -20.93 -31.92
C GLY A 535 -15.73 -21.04 -30.40
N GLU A 536 -15.64 -22.26 -29.89
CA GLU A 536 -15.70 -22.54 -28.44
C GLU A 536 -14.45 -22.14 -27.65
N ARG A 537 -13.33 -21.87 -28.33
CA ARG A 537 -12.01 -21.69 -27.69
C ARG A 537 -11.30 -20.40 -28.08
N VAL A 538 -11.87 -19.61 -28.98
CA VAL A 538 -11.19 -18.45 -29.56
C VAL A 538 -12.18 -17.30 -29.64
N TRP A 539 -11.74 -16.12 -29.23
CA TRP A 539 -12.40 -14.87 -29.57
C TRP A 539 -11.37 -13.84 -30.02
N ARG A 540 -11.79 -12.89 -30.85
CA ARG A 540 -10.97 -11.80 -31.36
C ARG A 540 -11.40 -10.49 -30.70
N LEU A 541 -10.43 -9.74 -30.22
CA LEU A 541 -10.55 -8.36 -29.78
C LEU A 541 -9.96 -7.45 -30.84
N ASP A 542 -10.76 -6.56 -31.41
CA ASP A 542 -10.27 -5.52 -32.31
C ASP A 542 -10.24 -4.19 -31.57
N LEU A 543 -9.10 -3.51 -31.60
CA LEU A 543 -8.89 -2.20 -30.99
C LEU A 543 -8.49 -1.20 -32.07
N GLY A 544 -9.16 -0.06 -32.11
CA GLY A 544 -8.82 1.08 -32.95
C GLY A 544 -8.56 2.32 -32.13
N THR A 545 -7.64 3.17 -32.55
CA THR A 545 -7.41 4.49 -31.98
C THR A 545 -7.11 5.50 -33.08
N GLU A 546 -7.73 6.67 -32.99
CA GLU A 546 -7.42 7.85 -33.77
C GLU A 546 -6.98 8.96 -32.81
N LEU A 547 -5.71 9.35 -32.89
CA LEU A 547 -5.16 10.47 -32.13
C LEU A 547 -5.19 11.71 -33.00
N THR A 548 -5.80 12.79 -32.52
CA THR A 548 -5.81 14.10 -33.17
C THR A 548 -5.03 15.10 -32.35
N ALA A 549 -4.08 15.77 -32.98
CA ALA A 549 -3.24 16.79 -32.38
C ALA A 549 -4.04 18.06 -32.06
N VAL A 550 -4.04 18.49 -30.80
CA VAL A 550 -4.66 19.77 -30.38
C VAL A 550 -3.68 20.94 -30.58
N VAL A 551 -2.40 20.66 -30.42
CA VAL A 551 -1.26 21.52 -30.71
C VAL A 551 -0.28 20.76 -31.59
N ASP A 552 0.76 21.40 -32.09
CA ASP A 552 1.86 20.66 -32.72
C ASP A 552 2.47 19.69 -31.70
N VAL A 553 2.50 18.40 -32.04
CA VAL A 553 2.96 17.33 -31.13
C VAL A 553 4.03 16.46 -31.77
N SER A 554 4.99 16.06 -30.95
CA SER A 554 5.93 14.98 -31.22
C SER A 554 5.57 13.78 -30.34
N LEU A 555 5.21 12.67 -30.99
CA LEU A 555 4.90 11.39 -30.34
C LEU A 555 6.15 10.52 -30.32
N GLY A 556 6.70 10.30 -29.14
CA GLY A 556 7.96 9.62 -28.91
C GLY A 556 7.89 8.43 -27.96
N SER A 557 9.06 7.83 -27.78
CA SER A 557 9.39 6.68 -26.94
C SER A 557 10.83 6.82 -26.42
N PRO A 558 11.27 6.01 -25.45
CA PRO A 558 12.68 5.93 -25.10
C PRO A 558 13.58 5.64 -26.30
N GLY A 559 13.15 4.75 -27.20
CA GLY A 559 13.88 4.40 -28.42
C GLY A 559 14.13 5.60 -29.32
N SER A 560 13.09 6.40 -29.57
CA SER A 560 13.21 7.66 -30.32
C SER A 560 14.05 8.73 -29.61
N ASN A 561 14.20 8.61 -28.29
CA ASN A 561 15.06 9.44 -27.46
C ASN A 561 16.47 8.90 -27.28
N GLY A 562 16.83 7.78 -27.92
CA GLY A 562 18.19 7.24 -27.96
C GLY A 562 18.42 5.95 -27.16
N ALA A 563 17.42 5.44 -26.43
CA ALA A 563 17.51 4.12 -25.79
C ALA A 563 17.28 3.00 -26.82
N ALA A 564 18.32 2.65 -27.57
CA ALA A 564 18.24 1.61 -28.60
C ALA A 564 17.54 0.32 -28.10
N GLY A 565 16.58 -0.18 -28.89
CA GLY A 565 15.77 -1.36 -28.52
C GLY A 565 14.71 -1.12 -27.44
N SER A 566 14.45 0.14 -27.06
CA SER A 566 13.39 0.51 -26.11
C SER A 566 12.28 1.32 -26.77
N GLY A 567 11.90 0.96 -27.98
CA GLY A 567 10.86 1.62 -28.76
C GLY A 567 9.42 1.36 -28.28
N TYR A 568 9.21 1.02 -27.00
CA TYR A 568 7.87 0.75 -26.50
C TYR A 568 7.01 2.02 -26.52
N GLY A 569 5.72 1.86 -26.79
CA GLY A 569 4.77 2.96 -26.97
C GLY A 569 3.84 2.68 -28.14
N GLY A 570 2.63 3.22 -28.08
CA GLY A 570 1.53 2.79 -28.93
C GLY A 570 0.71 1.70 -28.24
N PHE A 571 0.33 0.65 -28.96
CA PHE A 571 -0.36 -0.48 -28.36
C PHE A 571 0.57 -1.28 -27.46
N PHE A 572 0.10 -1.62 -26.27
CA PHE A 572 0.83 -2.43 -25.30
C PHE A 572 -0.09 -3.41 -24.59
N TRP A 573 0.46 -4.58 -24.30
CA TRP A 573 -0.19 -5.67 -23.60
C TRP A 573 0.77 -6.21 -22.55
N ARG A 574 0.48 -5.94 -21.28
CA ARG A 574 1.14 -6.55 -20.13
C ARG A 574 0.53 -7.93 -19.89
N LEU A 575 1.31 -8.99 -20.08
CA LEU A 575 0.86 -10.35 -19.76
C LEU A 575 1.18 -10.70 -18.29
N PRO A 576 0.41 -11.61 -17.65
CA PRO A 576 0.77 -12.17 -16.36
C PRO A 576 2.07 -12.96 -16.41
N ALA A 577 2.65 -13.19 -15.24
CA ALA A 577 3.69 -14.18 -15.07
C ALA A 577 3.22 -15.52 -15.68
N CYS A 578 4.11 -16.14 -16.46
CA CYS A 578 3.80 -17.33 -17.24
C CYS A 578 5.01 -18.24 -17.35
N SER A 579 4.75 -19.53 -17.59
CA SER A 579 5.78 -20.54 -17.81
C SER A 579 5.66 -21.14 -19.22
N GLY A 580 6.78 -21.68 -19.74
CA GLY A 580 6.80 -22.34 -21.04
C GLY A 580 6.54 -21.41 -22.24
N ALA A 581 6.85 -20.12 -22.13
CA ALA A 581 6.54 -19.16 -23.18
C ALA A 581 7.28 -19.45 -24.50
N ARG A 582 6.53 -19.48 -25.60
CA ARG A 582 7.05 -19.47 -26.98
C ARG A 582 6.47 -18.27 -27.70
N ILE A 583 7.36 -17.52 -28.37
CA ILE A 583 7.03 -16.25 -29.01
C ILE A 583 7.55 -16.33 -30.44
N PHE A 584 6.67 -16.17 -31.42
CA PHE A 584 7.05 -16.39 -32.81
C PHE A 584 6.21 -15.57 -33.79
N THR A 585 6.77 -15.33 -34.96
CA THR A 585 6.12 -14.77 -36.15
C THR A 585 6.10 -15.84 -37.25
N SER A 586 5.78 -15.45 -38.49
CA SER A 586 5.93 -16.33 -39.65
C SER A 586 7.37 -16.80 -39.88
N ASP A 587 8.35 -15.98 -39.50
CA ASP A 587 9.74 -16.12 -39.97
C ASP A 587 10.77 -16.15 -38.82
N ALA A 588 10.35 -15.91 -37.58
CA ALA A 588 11.23 -15.83 -36.41
C ALA A 588 10.59 -16.44 -35.15
N GLU A 589 11.40 -17.00 -34.25
CA GLU A 589 10.98 -17.50 -32.93
C GLU A 589 12.00 -17.11 -31.86
N GLY A 590 11.50 -16.82 -30.66
CA GLY A 590 12.27 -16.36 -29.51
C GLY A 590 12.36 -14.83 -29.41
N GLU A 591 12.39 -14.32 -28.17
CA GLU A 591 12.44 -12.87 -27.90
C GLU A 591 13.52 -12.13 -28.72
N PRO A 592 14.80 -12.58 -28.79
CA PRO A 592 15.84 -11.82 -29.50
C PRO A 592 15.60 -11.67 -31.01
N ALA A 593 14.90 -12.62 -31.62
CA ALA A 593 14.62 -12.61 -33.06
C ALA A 593 13.33 -11.84 -33.40
N VAL A 594 12.37 -11.84 -32.47
CA VAL A 594 11.05 -11.20 -32.67
C VAL A 594 11.05 -9.74 -32.23
N HIS A 595 11.79 -9.39 -31.17
CA HIS A 595 11.88 -8.02 -30.66
C HIS A 595 12.50 -7.08 -31.71
N GLY A 596 11.77 -6.04 -32.10
CA GLY A 596 12.15 -5.10 -33.16
C GLY A 596 11.89 -5.61 -34.58
N SER A 597 11.35 -6.83 -34.75
CA SER A 597 10.99 -7.34 -36.06
C SER A 597 9.71 -6.69 -36.58
N VAL A 598 9.58 -6.61 -37.91
CA VAL A 598 8.34 -6.21 -38.58
C VAL A 598 7.74 -7.46 -39.20
N ALA A 599 6.57 -7.86 -38.71
CA ALA A 599 5.84 -9.03 -39.18
C ALA A 599 4.33 -8.75 -39.13
N PRO A 600 3.52 -9.35 -40.04
CA PRO A 600 2.07 -9.09 -40.09
C PRO A 600 1.32 -9.57 -38.82
N TRP A 601 1.90 -10.52 -38.11
CA TRP A 601 1.40 -11.00 -36.83
C TRP A 601 2.54 -11.51 -35.94
N LEU A 602 2.23 -11.59 -34.66
CA LEU A 602 3.04 -12.19 -33.60
C LEU A 602 2.16 -13.10 -32.76
N ALA A 603 2.64 -14.28 -32.41
CA ALA A 603 1.98 -15.18 -31.48
C ALA A 603 2.80 -15.38 -30.20
N TRP A 604 2.08 -15.47 -29.09
CA TRP A 604 2.60 -15.82 -27.78
C TRP A 604 1.79 -16.98 -27.23
N THR A 605 2.43 -18.11 -26.96
CA THR A 605 1.80 -19.23 -26.26
C THR A 605 2.55 -19.52 -24.96
N ALA A 606 1.82 -19.70 -23.86
CA ALA A 606 2.38 -19.99 -22.54
C ALA A 606 1.29 -20.54 -21.61
N SER A 607 1.70 -21.01 -20.43
CA SER A 607 0.80 -21.32 -19.32
C SER A 607 0.69 -20.13 -18.36
N PHE A 608 -0.54 -19.66 -18.12
CA PHE A 608 -0.84 -18.46 -17.32
C PHE A 608 -1.67 -18.78 -16.07
N GLY A 609 -1.63 -17.88 -15.08
CA GLY A 609 -2.54 -17.93 -13.93
C GLY A 609 -2.21 -19.03 -12.91
N GLU A 610 -0.95 -19.50 -12.91
CA GLU A 610 -0.45 -20.39 -11.87
C GLU A 610 -0.47 -19.68 -10.52
N VAL A 611 -1.04 -20.36 -9.51
CA VAL A 611 -0.97 -19.95 -8.11
C VAL A 611 -0.32 -21.10 -7.36
N PRO A 612 0.93 -20.94 -6.89
CA PRO A 612 1.66 -22.02 -6.23
C PRO A 612 0.83 -22.73 -5.15
N GLY A 613 0.70 -24.05 -5.27
CA GLY A 613 -0.04 -24.88 -4.31
C GLY A 613 -1.57 -24.77 -4.36
N ILE A 614 -2.16 -23.92 -5.20
CA ILE A 614 -3.63 -23.83 -5.41
C ILE A 614 -4.03 -24.27 -6.81
N ARG A 615 -3.41 -23.70 -7.85
CA ARG A 615 -3.86 -23.83 -9.23
C ARG A 615 -2.68 -23.90 -10.17
N SER A 616 -2.63 -24.96 -10.99
CA SER A 616 -1.69 -25.05 -12.10
C SER A 616 -2.02 -24.02 -13.18
N GLY A 617 -0.98 -23.47 -13.82
CA GLY A 617 -1.16 -22.60 -14.97
C GLY A 617 -1.99 -23.25 -16.07
N GLN A 618 -2.80 -22.46 -16.75
CA GLN A 618 -3.62 -22.88 -17.88
C GLN A 618 -2.99 -22.40 -19.19
N PRO A 619 -2.82 -23.28 -20.19
CA PRO A 619 -2.26 -22.88 -21.47
C PRO A 619 -3.20 -21.93 -22.19
N ALA A 620 -2.64 -20.87 -22.78
CA ALA A 620 -3.35 -19.97 -23.67
C ALA A 620 -2.43 -19.49 -24.80
N THR A 621 -3.03 -19.04 -25.89
CA THR A 621 -2.34 -18.40 -27.00
C THR A 621 -2.95 -17.04 -27.29
N LEU A 622 -2.10 -16.02 -27.37
CA LEU A 622 -2.44 -14.70 -27.87
C LEU A 622 -1.82 -14.52 -29.26
N VAL A 623 -2.60 -14.12 -30.24
CA VAL A 623 -2.10 -13.77 -31.58
C VAL A 623 -2.42 -12.31 -31.83
N PHE A 624 -1.39 -11.49 -32.01
CA PHE A 624 -1.48 -10.06 -32.28
C PHE A 624 -1.27 -9.83 -33.78
N SER A 625 -2.14 -9.06 -34.42
CA SER A 625 -1.97 -8.66 -35.81
C SER A 625 -2.23 -7.19 -35.99
N ALA A 626 -1.24 -6.49 -36.56
CA ALA A 626 -1.41 -5.14 -37.07
C ALA A 626 -1.92 -5.20 -38.53
N PRO A 627 -2.45 -4.10 -39.08
CA PRO A 627 -2.74 -4.00 -40.52
C PRO A 627 -1.49 -4.30 -41.36
N ALA A 628 -1.67 -4.88 -42.55
CA ALA A 628 -0.56 -5.34 -43.39
C ALA A 628 0.38 -4.21 -43.85
N GLU A 629 -0.17 -2.99 -43.96
CA GLU A 629 0.53 -1.75 -44.24
C GLU A 629 1.33 -1.19 -43.05
N SER A 630 1.21 -1.79 -41.87
CA SER A 630 1.92 -1.35 -40.67
C SER A 630 3.41 -1.74 -40.75
N ALA A 631 4.28 -0.76 -40.99
CA ALA A 631 5.74 -0.92 -40.92
C ALA A 631 6.28 -0.89 -39.47
N HIS A 632 5.42 -1.09 -38.47
CA HIS A 632 5.74 -0.86 -37.06
C HIS A 632 6.38 -2.10 -36.43
N PRO A 633 7.53 -1.95 -35.76
CA PRO A 633 8.17 -3.07 -35.08
C PRO A 633 7.36 -3.62 -33.91
N TRP A 634 7.46 -4.93 -33.69
CA TRP A 634 6.97 -5.58 -32.47
C TRP A 634 7.92 -5.32 -31.31
N PHE A 635 7.42 -4.75 -30.22
CA PHE A 635 8.12 -4.71 -28.95
C PHE A 635 7.76 -5.96 -28.15
N VAL A 636 8.74 -6.80 -27.83
CA VAL A 636 8.53 -8.04 -27.06
C VAL A 636 9.47 -8.08 -25.87
N ARG A 637 8.95 -8.46 -24.72
CA ARG A 637 9.75 -8.83 -23.55
C ARG A 637 9.18 -10.10 -22.96
N CYS A 638 10.05 -11.06 -22.66
CA CYS A 638 9.75 -12.28 -21.92
C CYS A 638 10.72 -12.46 -20.76
N SER A 639 12.01 -12.18 -21.02
CA SER A 639 13.03 -12.04 -19.99
C SER A 639 12.77 -10.78 -19.17
N GLY A 640 12.88 -10.89 -17.85
CA GLY A 640 12.52 -9.85 -16.90
C GLY A 640 11.00 -9.77 -16.70
N TYR A 641 10.25 -9.52 -17.77
CA TYR A 641 8.80 -9.37 -17.65
C TYR A 641 8.03 -9.69 -18.95
N PRO A 642 6.84 -10.31 -18.89
CA PRO A 642 6.02 -10.62 -20.07
C PRO A 642 5.29 -9.40 -20.63
N ALA A 643 5.57 -9.02 -21.88
CA ALA A 643 4.86 -7.96 -22.58
C ALA A 643 4.98 -8.05 -24.11
N VAL A 644 3.94 -7.57 -24.78
CA VAL A 644 3.91 -7.37 -26.23
C VAL A 644 3.43 -5.94 -26.53
N GLY A 645 4.01 -5.29 -27.53
CA GLY A 645 3.53 -4.01 -28.03
C GLY A 645 3.77 -3.83 -29.51
N SER A 646 3.04 -2.91 -30.13
CA SER A 646 3.25 -2.47 -31.51
C SER A 646 3.75 -1.04 -31.48
N ALA A 647 5.06 -0.88 -31.75
CA ALA A 647 5.79 0.35 -31.50
C ALA A 647 5.41 1.46 -32.48
N LEU A 648 4.84 2.56 -31.99
CA LEU A 648 4.54 3.72 -32.83
C LEU A 648 5.83 4.49 -33.21
N ALA A 649 6.73 4.67 -32.25
CA ALA A 649 7.94 5.48 -32.40
C ALA A 649 9.16 4.64 -32.03
N TRP A 650 9.59 3.72 -32.89
CA TRP A 650 10.70 2.81 -32.54
C TRP A 650 12.04 3.54 -32.40
N ASP A 651 12.53 4.17 -33.48
CA ASP A 651 13.79 4.93 -33.50
C ASP A 651 13.61 6.43 -33.73
N LYS A 652 12.41 6.85 -34.16
CA LYS A 652 12.11 8.24 -34.54
C LYS A 652 10.73 8.64 -34.02
N PRO A 653 10.57 9.89 -33.56
CA PRO A 653 9.26 10.38 -33.17
C PRO A 653 8.36 10.59 -34.40
N VAL A 654 7.05 10.52 -34.19
CA VAL A 654 6.04 10.89 -35.17
C VAL A 654 5.56 12.31 -34.89
N ALA A 655 5.73 13.22 -35.84
CA ALA A 655 5.24 14.59 -35.73
C ALA A 655 3.82 14.69 -36.30
N LEU A 656 2.95 15.41 -35.60
CA LEU A 656 1.62 15.80 -36.07
C LEU A 656 1.47 17.31 -35.86
N ALA A 657 1.09 18.03 -36.91
CA ALA A 657 0.68 19.43 -36.78
C ALA A 657 -0.71 19.51 -36.13
N ALA A 658 -1.03 20.63 -35.49
CA ALA A 658 -2.34 20.85 -34.90
C ALA A 658 -3.47 20.58 -35.91
N GLY A 659 -4.43 19.73 -35.53
CA GLY A 659 -5.55 19.27 -36.36
C GLY A 659 -5.26 18.02 -37.21
N GLU A 660 -4.01 17.56 -37.31
CA GLU A 660 -3.70 16.29 -37.97
C GLU A 660 -4.06 15.09 -37.09
N SER A 661 -4.45 14.00 -37.73
CA SER A 661 -4.84 12.75 -37.08
C SER A 661 -3.93 11.59 -37.49
N LEU A 662 -3.69 10.68 -36.55
CA LEU A 662 -3.01 9.41 -36.75
C LEU A 662 -3.94 8.26 -36.34
N GLN A 663 -4.22 7.35 -37.26
CA GLN A 663 -5.03 6.16 -37.01
C GLN A 663 -4.18 4.91 -36.84
N ARG A 664 -4.55 4.06 -35.88
CA ARG A 664 -3.95 2.75 -35.62
C ARG A 664 -5.04 1.74 -35.27
N SER A 665 -4.82 0.50 -35.67
CA SER A 665 -5.66 -0.63 -35.24
C SER A 665 -4.82 -1.87 -34.94
N LEU A 666 -5.35 -2.75 -34.10
CA LEU A 666 -4.75 -4.01 -33.70
C LEU A 666 -5.86 -5.04 -33.47
N SER A 667 -5.69 -6.22 -34.05
CA SER A 667 -6.54 -7.39 -33.75
C SER A 667 -5.77 -8.35 -32.85
N VAL A 668 -6.42 -8.86 -31.81
CA VAL A 668 -5.85 -9.85 -30.88
C VAL A 668 -6.78 -11.05 -30.76
N TRP A 669 -6.34 -12.22 -31.21
CA TRP A 669 -7.03 -13.47 -30.95
C TRP A 669 -6.59 -14.01 -29.60
N VAL A 670 -7.56 -14.26 -28.73
CA VAL A 670 -7.38 -14.77 -27.38
C VAL A 670 -7.91 -16.20 -27.35
N CYS A 671 -7.00 -17.17 -27.24
CA CYS A 671 -7.27 -18.58 -27.46
C CYS A 671 -7.02 -19.41 -26.20
N ASP A 672 -7.93 -20.33 -25.89
CA ASP A 672 -7.67 -21.40 -24.93
C ASP A 672 -6.69 -22.42 -25.50
N GLY A 673 -5.68 -22.78 -24.72
CA GLY A 673 -4.66 -23.76 -25.08
C GLY A 673 -3.53 -23.21 -25.97
N GLU A 674 -2.63 -24.10 -26.34
CA GLU A 674 -1.49 -23.79 -27.22
C GLU A 674 -1.88 -23.98 -28.70
N LEU A 675 -1.50 -23.03 -29.56
CA LEU A 675 -1.63 -23.17 -31.01
C LEU A 675 -0.27 -23.39 -31.66
N SER A 676 -0.25 -24.29 -32.65
CA SER A 676 0.93 -24.47 -33.51
C SER A 676 1.09 -23.29 -34.47
N PRO A 677 2.29 -23.02 -35.00
CA PRO A 677 2.50 -21.97 -36.01
C PRO A 677 1.58 -22.08 -37.23
N ALA A 678 1.28 -23.31 -37.69
CA ALA A 678 0.36 -23.54 -38.79
C ALA A 678 -1.11 -23.20 -38.45
N ALA A 679 -1.52 -23.48 -37.20
CA ALA A 679 -2.85 -23.11 -36.71
C ALA A 679 -2.98 -21.59 -36.57
N VAL A 680 -1.94 -20.91 -36.05
CA VAL A 680 -1.87 -19.45 -35.99
C VAL A 680 -1.97 -18.84 -37.37
N ALA A 681 -1.15 -19.28 -38.34
CA ALA A 681 -1.20 -18.77 -39.70
C ALA A 681 -2.58 -18.95 -40.34
N SER A 682 -3.24 -20.09 -40.10
CA SER A 682 -4.60 -20.35 -40.57
C SER A 682 -5.64 -19.46 -39.90
N LEU A 683 -5.45 -19.11 -38.63
CA LEU A 683 -6.35 -18.25 -37.86
C LEU A 683 -6.31 -16.81 -38.37
N VAL A 684 -5.09 -16.27 -38.56
CA VAL A 684 -4.91 -14.88 -39.05
C VAL A 684 -5.31 -14.73 -40.52
N ALA A 685 -5.24 -15.80 -41.32
CA ALA A 685 -5.68 -15.78 -42.72
C ALA A 685 -7.21 -15.67 -42.89
N ARG A 686 -8.00 -15.95 -41.85
CA ARG A 686 -9.47 -15.85 -41.85
C ARG A 686 -9.96 -14.45 -41.45
N ARG A 687 -9.10 -13.43 -41.57
CA ARG A 687 -9.31 -12.07 -41.06
C ARG A 687 -10.58 -11.43 -41.58
#